data_AF-A0AA88YG40-F1
#
_entry.id   AF-A0AA88YG40-F1
#
_cell.length_a   1.000
_cell.length_b   1.000
_cell.length_c   1.000
_cell.angle_alpha   90.00
_cell.angle_beta   90.00
_cell.angle_gamma   90.00
#
_symmetry.space_group_name_H-M   'P 1'
#
loop_
_entity.id
_entity.type
_entity.pdbx_description
1 polymer ?
#
loop_
_entity_poly.entity_id
_entity_poly.type
_entity_poly.pdbx_seq_one_letter_code
_entity_poly.pdbx_strand_id
1 'polypeptide(L)'
;MMTELKTKTWLKRGRVEPEGTGKRQPSLANSMESLTQSQLNLAIMDMLNLGQNWNRCEEVCRGNPITDAGKRQQMVKMLAVVLIPVIVLTGMTANTFIVSLESYIVSSKISRILYFSIELGILLGNIQRERDMSALYVSNIELETKDLLLQRYPDTDIAIQNLSSWPTSASIVRDEFQTREKFLSYLNRHRYQLDSYNRTIKEELQFYSDNIEVFIQWLYEAIVETQSGSVWKSLVAYQEIIVASEFFGRERGLGVSFYAVGRFNTRDEYLLFVESQDIANITFQSSRLYSELAYDMYEAQLMRNANIIEPMQKMRNEIRSNKSSSSRGSVERAKWWFNNMTVYMNALRATQRQLATKIDQLLSESSNEDLRNVITICIVFGVILIICPLIVFAVYSLTSEIQTYSISIANRTKALNKEKKRTDTLLYQMLPKSVAERLKQNEVVDAEQFSEATIFFSDIVGFTQISSQSSPLQVVDMLNSLYLCFDQRIEMYDVYKVETIGDAYMVVSGVPRQNGKRHAAEIATMGLDLMEHINRLEIPHLPGTKFRLRTGCHSGPVVAGVVGSKMPRYCLFGETVSVASKMESLGKANRIHISETTYDLLSGLGGFVMEERKDNFMKNDRDLLNVFRGSVRTYWLLRREGFQSEFSESSRSSTPDSMSEVNERNASKGKINHEDENKFEVNYFGTAEHGGTHLDAPAHFFRGRARASNIPMEKLGGPGVIINVEEKARENPDYQVAIEDIQQWEEKYGRIPDGAVVIMNSGWHKKYPNKKEVFNTLAFDDPGTFHYPGWHEKATEWLAANRNVNIVGVDTPSTDFGQTKSFPSHVTLAKNNICGLEFVANLDEIPEQGTMIFAAVIKLKDGSGGPARVFAVIGDILTSINRNIYSKLKEDL
;
A
#
# COMPACT_ATOMS: atom_id res chain seq x y z
N MET A 1 8.84 37.43 -3.41
CA MET A 1 7.95 38.04 -2.40
C MET A 1 6.54 38.22 -2.90
N MET A 2 5.96 37.18 -3.51
CA MET A 2 4.83 36.48 -2.93
C MET A 2 4.44 35.15 -3.72
N THR A 3 5.17 34.01 -3.49
CA THR A 3 5.00 32.49 -3.56
C THR A 3 4.06 31.84 -4.59
N GLU A 4 4.72 31.15 -5.51
CA GLU A 4 4.52 29.71 -5.73
C GLU A 4 4.51 28.90 -4.42
N LEU A 5 3.44 28.16 -4.12
CA LEU A 5 3.42 26.79 -3.54
C LEU A 5 2.03 26.48 -2.96
N LYS A 6 1.18 25.70 -3.63
CA LYS A 6 1.04 24.23 -3.53
C LYS A 6 -0.31 23.88 -4.21
N THR A 7 -0.58 22.75 -4.85
CA THR A 7 -0.29 21.36 -4.44
C THR A 7 -0.67 20.41 -5.60
N LYS A 8 0.23 19.49 -5.98
CA LYS A 8 -0.17 18.10 -6.37
C LYS A 8 -0.66 17.43 -5.08
N THR A 9 -1.74 16.67 -5.01
CA THR A 9 -1.90 15.23 -5.34
C THR A 9 -3.30 14.86 -4.78
N TRP A 10 -4.18 14.12 -5.44
CA TRP A 10 -4.42 12.67 -5.31
C TRP A 10 -5.65 12.38 -6.20
N LEU A 11 -5.66 11.35 -7.07
CA LEU A 11 -6.36 10.10 -6.75
C LEU A 11 -5.97 8.99 -7.73
N LYS A 12 -5.35 7.94 -7.19
CA LYS A 12 -5.48 6.56 -7.67
C LYS A 12 -6.72 5.95 -7.02
N ARG A 13 -7.71 5.53 -7.81
CA ARG A 13 -8.28 4.16 -7.87
C ARG A 13 -9.70 4.18 -8.43
N GLY A 14 -9.87 3.48 -9.54
CA GLY A 14 -11.15 3.06 -10.10
C GLY A 14 -10.88 2.18 -11.32
N ARG A 15 -10.49 0.91 -11.08
CA ARG A 15 -10.49 -0.12 -12.14
C ARG A 15 -11.91 -0.66 -12.25
N VAL A 16 -12.50 -0.51 -13.42
CA VAL A 16 -13.53 -1.38 -13.96
C VAL A 16 -12.96 -1.87 -15.29
N GLU A 17 -12.78 -3.17 -15.44
CA GLU A 17 -12.47 -3.84 -16.72
C GLU A 17 -13.65 -4.73 -17.09
N PRO A 18 -14.09 -4.74 -18.36
CA PRO A 18 -14.73 -5.88 -18.99
C PRO A 18 -13.77 -6.59 -19.98
N GLU A 19 -13.77 -7.92 -19.88
CA GLU A 19 -13.63 -8.99 -20.92
C GLU A 19 -12.77 -8.72 -22.17
N GLY A 20 -11.90 -9.61 -22.66
CA GLY A 20 -11.67 -11.03 -22.48
C GLY A 20 -10.96 -11.56 -23.74
N THR A 21 -10.34 -12.74 -23.71
CA THR A 21 -10.15 -13.62 -24.88
C THR A 21 -9.70 -15.00 -24.40
N GLY A 22 -10.42 -16.03 -24.84
CA GLY A 22 -10.39 -17.35 -24.22
C GLY A 22 -9.41 -18.34 -24.81
N LYS A 23 -9.33 -19.51 -24.16
CA LYS A 23 -9.14 -20.82 -24.82
C LYS A 23 -9.77 -21.95 -23.97
N ARG A 24 -10.69 -22.64 -24.64
CA ARG A 24 -11.52 -23.86 -24.43
C ARG A 24 -11.18 -24.90 -23.32
N GLN A 25 -12.19 -25.17 -22.46
CA GLN A 25 -12.94 -26.42 -22.12
C GLN A 25 -12.21 -27.79 -21.89
N PRO A 26 -12.72 -28.72 -21.02
CA PRO A 26 -14.15 -29.03 -20.85
C PRO A 26 -14.70 -29.18 -19.41
N SER A 27 -16.04 -29.24 -19.39
CA SER A 27 -16.99 -29.38 -18.29
C SER A 27 -16.87 -30.65 -17.45
N LEU A 28 -17.14 -30.53 -16.16
CA LEU A 28 -17.82 -31.55 -15.36
C LEU A 28 -18.58 -30.87 -14.22
N ALA A 29 -19.84 -30.55 -14.49
CA ALA A 29 -20.85 -30.42 -13.46
C ALA A 29 -21.36 -31.84 -13.17
N ASN A 30 -21.19 -32.31 -11.93
CA ASN A 30 -22.18 -33.09 -11.18
C ASN A 30 -21.65 -33.40 -9.78
N SER A 31 -22.60 -33.50 -8.84
CA SER A 31 -22.50 -33.94 -7.43
C SER A 31 -21.74 -33.04 -6.45
N MET A 32 -22.48 -32.12 -5.82
CA MET A 32 -22.13 -31.56 -4.52
C MET A 32 -22.59 -32.57 -3.44
N GLU A 33 -21.79 -33.62 -3.27
CA GLU A 33 -21.80 -34.42 -2.04
C GLU A 33 -20.77 -33.85 -1.07
N SER A 34 -21.08 -33.93 0.21
CA SER A 34 -20.31 -33.42 1.34
C SER A 34 -18.80 -33.64 1.23
N LEU A 35 -18.03 -32.54 1.19
CA LEU A 35 -16.57 -32.58 1.34
C LEU A 35 -16.22 -33.20 2.70
N THR A 36 -15.38 -34.22 2.68
CA THR A 36 -14.86 -34.85 3.91
C THR A 36 -13.81 -33.94 4.57
N GLN A 37 -13.64 -34.04 5.90
CA GLN A 37 -12.73 -33.23 6.72
C GLN A 37 -11.29 -33.16 6.16
N SER A 38 -10.83 -34.23 5.48
CA SER A 38 -9.51 -34.31 4.87
C SER A 38 -9.36 -33.41 3.63
N GLN A 39 -10.41 -33.28 2.81
CA GLN A 39 -10.41 -32.43 1.62
C GLN A 39 -10.51 -30.95 1.98
N LEU A 40 -11.22 -30.61 3.05
CA LEU A 40 -11.24 -29.25 3.62
C LEU A 40 -9.86 -28.85 4.14
N ASN A 41 -9.15 -29.75 4.82
CA ASN A 41 -7.79 -29.49 5.31
C ASN A 41 -6.78 -29.30 4.17
N LEU A 42 -6.90 -30.06 3.08
CA LEU A 42 -6.04 -29.90 1.90
C LEU A 42 -6.29 -28.57 1.19
N ALA A 43 -7.55 -28.16 1.02
CA ALA A 43 -7.90 -26.86 0.43
C ALA A 43 -7.44 -25.67 1.29
N ILE A 44 -7.49 -25.79 2.62
CA ILE A 44 -6.96 -24.78 3.55
C ILE A 44 -5.44 -24.66 3.43
N MET A 45 -4.72 -25.78 3.26
CA MET A 45 -3.25 -25.77 3.12
C MET A 45 -2.80 -25.20 1.77
N ASP A 46 -3.57 -25.43 0.70
CA ASP A 46 -3.26 -24.92 -0.64
C ASP A 46 -3.59 -23.43 -0.80
N MET A 47 -4.68 -22.96 -0.16
CA MET A 47 -5.08 -21.54 -0.17
C MET A 47 -4.13 -20.65 0.64
N LEU A 48 -3.33 -21.23 1.54
CA LEU A 48 -2.40 -20.51 2.42
C LEU A 48 -0.99 -20.29 1.85
N ASN A 49 -0.69 -20.71 0.61
CA ASN A 49 0.55 -20.48 -0.18
C ASN A 49 1.68 -19.64 0.48
N LEU A 50 2.31 -20.16 1.54
CA LEU A 50 3.31 -19.45 2.36
C LEU A 50 4.66 -20.15 2.23
N GLY A 51 5.49 -19.61 1.33
CA GLY A 51 6.88 -20.01 1.15
C GLY A 51 7.76 -19.65 2.35
N GLN A 52 8.44 -20.66 2.90
CA GLN A 52 9.76 -20.71 3.54
C GLN A 52 10.37 -19.53 4.36
N ASN A 53 9.66 -18.48 4.76
CA ASN A 53 10.24 -17.39 5.59
C ASN A 53 9.27 -16.85 6.67
N TRP A 54 8.79 -17.72 7.57
CA TRP A 54 7.85 -17.32 8.64
C TRP A 54 8.30 -17.70 10.07
N ASN A 55 9.57 -17.49 10.42
CA ASN A 55 10.03 -17.70 11.81
C ASN A 55 9.90 -16.45 12.71
N ARG A 56 9.41 -15.30 12.20
CA ARG A 56 9.33 -14.04 12.97
C ARG A 56 7.94 -13.72 13.55
N CYS A 57 6.87 -14.33 13.02
CA CYS A 57 5.51 -14.12 13.51
C CYS A 57 5.04 -15.21 14.51
N GLU A 58 5.81 -16.29 14.70
CA GLU A 58 5.50 -17.35 15.66
C GLU A 58 5.80 -16.95 17.12
N GLU A 59 6.80 -16.09 17.36
CA GLU A 59 7.14 -15.59 18.71
C GLU A 59 6.06 -14.67 19.28
N VAL A 60 5.40 -13.86 18.44
CA VAL A 60 4.30 -12.98 18.86
C VAL A 60 3.06 -13.78 19.28
N CYS A 61 3.00 -15.08 18.97
CA CYS A 61 1.84 -15.96 19.19
C CYS A 61 1.98 -16.97 20.33
N ARG A 62 3.12 -17.01 21.06
CA ARG A 62 3.31 -17.92 22.20
C ARG A 62 2.95 -17.28 23.54
N GLY A 63 1.65 -17.29 23.88
CA GLY A 63 1.17 -17.10 25.25
C GLY A 63 0.25 -18.26 25.62
N ASN A 64 0.44 -18.89 26.78
CA ASN A 64 -0.50 -19.92 27.24
C ASN A 64 -1.87 -19.25 27.49
N PRO A 65 -2.92 -19.57 26.72
CA PRO A 65 -4.22 -18.88 26.79
C PRO A 65 -4.96 -19.10 28.11
N ILE A 66 -4.43 -19.99 28.97
CA ILE A 66 -5.00 -20.34 30.26
C ILE A 66 -4.52 -19.37 31.36
N THR A 67 -3.38 -18.68 31.19
CA THR A 67 -2.88 -17.72 32.18
C THR A 67 -3.56 -16.36 32.04
N ASP A 68 -3.71 -15.61 33.13
CA ASP A 68 -4.38 -14.30 33.08
C ASP A 68 -3.64 -13.28 32.20
N ALA A 69 -2.31 -13.40 32.10
CA ALA A 69 -1.50 -12.63 31.15
C ALA A 69 -1.79 -13.02 29.69
N GLY A 70 -1.91 -14.32 29.40
CA GLY A 70 -2.31 -14.82 28.08
C GLY A 70 -3.71 -14.37 27.69
N LYS A 71 -4.67 -14.38 28.64
CA LYS A 71 -6.03 -13.88 28.42
C LYS A 71 -6.04 -12.39 28.02
N ARG A 72 -5.28 -11.55 28.74
CA ARG A 72 -5.16 -10.12 28.43
C ARG A 72 -4.52 -9.88 27.06
N GLN A 73 -3.45 -10.61 26.72
CA GLN A 73 -2.81 -10.50 25.41
C GLN A 73 -3.75 -10.93 24.27
N GLN A 74 -4.51 -12.02 24.45
CA GLN A 74 -5.48 -12.49 23.46
C GLN A 74 -6.62 -11.48 23.26
N MET A 75 -7.10 -10.87 24.35
CA MET A 75 -8.13 -9.85 24.33
C MET A 75 -7.67 -8.57 23.61
N VAL A 76 -6.45 -8.10 23.88
CA VAL A 76 -5.86 -6.95 23.18
C VAL A 76 -5.74 -7.22 21.68
N LYS A 77 -5.33 -8.43 21.28
CA LYS A 77 -5.26 -8.81 19.85
C LYS A 77 -6.63 -8.79 19.18
N MET A 78 -7.64 -9.39 19.81
CA MET A 78 -9.02 -9.41 19.30
C MET A 78 -9.60 -8.00 19.18
N LEU A 79 -9.36 -7.13 20.17
CA LEU A 79 -9.77 -5.73 20.12
C LEU A 79 -9.01 -4.94 19.05
N ALA A 80 -7.72 -5.17 18.86
CA ALA A 80 -6.92 -4.50 17.84
C ALA A 80 -7.41 -4.80 16.41
N VAL A 81 -7.76 -6.06 16.12
CA VAL A 81 -8.30 -6.47 14.81
C VAL A 81 -9.59 -5.71 14.47
N VAL A 82 -10.40 -5.38 15.48
CA VAL A 82 -11.68 -4.67 15.31
C VAL A 82 -11.50 -3.14 15.32
N LEU A 83 -10.64 -2.62 16.19
CA LEU A 83 -10.44 -1.17 16.34
C LEU A 83 -9.66 -0.56 15.17
N ILE A 84 -8.73 -1.30 14.56
CA ILE A 84 -7.93 -0.77 13.43
C ILE A 84 -8.84 -0.34 12.24
N PRO A 85 -9.75 -1.18 11.72
CA PRO A 85 -10.69 -0.76 10.68
C PRO A 85 -11.57 0.43 11.09
N VAL A 86 -12.00 0.49 12.35
CA VAL A 86 -12.84 1.60 12.85
C VAL A 86 -12.05 2.91 12.89
N ILE A 87 -10.79 2.89 13.33
CA ILE A 87 -9.91 4.07 13.33
C ILE A 87 -9.66 4.54 11.89
N VAL A 88 -9.38 3.60 10.97
CA VAL A 88 -9.19 3.92 9.54
C VAL A 88 -10.45 4.54 8.95
N LEU A 89 -11.61 3.94 9.19
CA LEU A 89 -12.89 4.46 8.71
C LEU A 89 -13.20 5.85 9.29
N THR A 90 -12.94 6.07 10.58
CA THR A 90 -13.11 7.37 11.24
C THR A 90 -12.17 8.43 10.67
N GLY A 91 -10.91 8.06 10.39
CA GLY A 91 -9.95 8.94 9.73
C GLY A 91 -10.38 9.31 8.31
N MET A 92 -10.90 8.33 7.54
CA MET A 92 -11.41 8.56 6.19
C MET A 92 -12.65 9.47 6.18
N THR A 93 -13.60 9.25 7.09
CA THR A 93 -14.80 10.11 7.19
C THR A 93 -14.46 11.52 7.64
N ALA A 94 -13.53 11.68 8.59
CA ALA A 94 -13.03 12.99 9.02
C ALA A 94 -12.33 13.75 7.87
N ASN A 95 -11.47 13.07 7.11
CA ASN A 95 -10.82 13.68 5.94
C ASN A 95 -11.85 14.12 4.88
N THR A 96 -12.83 13.27 4.59
CA THR A 96 -13.88 13.59 3.61
C THR A 96 -14.74 14.77 4.09
N PHE A 97 -15.05 14.84 5.38
CA PHE A 97 -15.77 15.98 5.97
C PHE A 97 -15.01 17.30 5.78
N ILE A 98 -13.71 17.31 6.08
CA ILE A 98 -12.87 18.51 5.93
C ILE A 98 -12.87 18.98 4.47
N VAL A 99 -12.66 18.06 3.53
CA VAL A 99 -12.64 18.39 2.09
C VAL A 99 -13.99 18.91 1.59
N SER A 100 -15.10 18.28 1.97
CA SER A 100 -16.44 18.75 1.58
C SER A 100 -16.80 20.10 2.21
N LEU A 101 -16.40 20.34 3.47
CA LEU A 101 -16.64 21.62 4.14
C LEU A 101 -15.82 22.75 3.49
N GLU A 102 -14.56 22.50 3.17
CA GLU A 102 -13.70 23.45 2.47
C GLU A 102 -14.27 23.79 1.08
N SER A 103 -14.69 22.77 0.32
CA SER A 103 -15.29 22.94 -1.01
C SER A 103 -16.59 23.75 -0.97
N TYR A 104 -17.43 23.53 0.06
CA TYR A 104 -18.65 24.30 0.29
C TYR A 104 -18.36 25.79 0.58
N ILE A 105 -17.40 26.08 1.46
CA ILE A 105 -17.01 27.46 1.81
C ILE A 105 -16.46 28.19 0.58
N VAL A 106 -15.58 27.54 -0.18
CA VAL A 106 -15.00 28.11 -1.42
C VAL A 106 -16.09 28.42 -2.43
N SER A 107 -17.02 27.49 -2.68
CA SER A 107 -18.12 27.68 -3.64
C SER A 107 -19.03 28.86 -3.26
N SER A 108 -19.36 29.01 -1.98
CA SER A 108 -20.13 30.14 -1.46
C SER A 108 -19.41 31.48 -1.65
N LYS A 109 -18.09 31.51 -1.41
CA LYS A 109 -17.26 32.70 -1.63
C LYS A 109 -17.27 33.12 -3.11
N ILE A 110 -17.08 32.17 -4.03
CA ILE A 110 -17.09 32.43 -5.48
C ILE A 110 -18.42 33.02 -5.94
N SER A 111 -19.55 32.46 -5.47
CA SER A 111 -20.88 32.99 -5.83
C SER A 111 -21.04 34.47 -5.43
N ARG A 112 -20.63 34.85 -4.21
CA ARG A 112 -20.67 36.27 -3.77
C ARG A 112 -19.79 37.17 -4.64
N ILE A 113 -18.62 36.69 -5.05
CA ILE A 113 -17.71 37.41 -5.96
C ILE A 113 -18.34 37.60 -7.34
N LEU A 114 -19.04 36.58 -7.87
CA LEU A 114 -19.75 36.69 -9.14
C LEU A 114 -20.84 37.76 -9.10
N TYR A 115 -21.64 37.84 -8.05
CA TYR A 115 -22.64 38.91 -7.89
C TYR A 115 -21.98 40.30 -7.87
N PHE A 116 -20.94 40.48 -7.06
CA PHE A 116 -20.17 41.73 -7.03
C PHE A 116 -19.61 42.09 -8.41
N SER A 117 -19.14 41.10 -9.17
CA SER A 117 -18.58 41.32 -10.50
C SER A 117 -19.60 41.81 -11.53
N ILE A 118 -20.87 41.41 -11.41
CA ILE A 118 -21.96 41.89 -12.26
C ILE A 118 -22.25 43.37 -11.96
N GLU A 119 -22.30 43.75 -10.68
CA GLU A 119 -22.48 45.15 -10.26
C GLU A 119 -21.31 46.02 -10.73
N LEU A 120 -20.09 45.54 -10.59
CA LEU A 120 -18.89 46.25 -11.03
C LEU A 120 -18.82 46.40 -12.56
N GLY A 121 -19.29 45.39 -13.31
CA GLY A 121 -19.46 45.49 -14.77
C GLY A 121 -20.45 46.58 -15.21
N ILE A 122 -21.47 46.88 -14.41
CA ILE A 122 -22.40 48.00 -14.65
C ILE A 122 -21.69 49.34 -14.42
N LEU A 123 -20.97 49.47 -13.30
CA LEU A 123 -20.19 50.67 -13.00
C LEU A 123 -19.16 50.96 -14.10
N LEU A 124 -18.36 49.95 -14.46
CA LEU A 124 -17.38 50.02 -15.56
C LEU A 124 -18.03 50.53 -16.84
N GLY A 125 -19.21 50.02 -17.19
CA GLY A 125 -19.93 50.48 -18.38
C GLY A 125 -20.37 51.94 -18.34
N ASN A 126 -20.74 52.48 -17.18
CA ASN A 126 -21.11 53.89 -17.04
C ASN A 126 -19.87 54.80 -17.06
N ILE A 127 -18.80 54.43 -16.36
CA ILE A 127 -17.52 55.16 -16.40
C ILE A 127 -16.96 55.21 -17.84
N GLN A 128 -17.03 54.10 -18.58
CA GLN A 128 -16.65 54.06 -19.99
C GLN A 128 -17.49 54.98 -20.87
N ARG A 129 -18.81 55.07 -20.64
CA ARG A 129 -19.68 55.99 -21.41
C ARG A 129 -19.40 57.45 -21.07
N GLU A 130 -19.13 57.74 -19.80
CA GLU A 130 -18.73 59.07 -19.35
C GLU A 130 -17.40 59.48 -19.99
N ARG A 131 -16.39 58.58 -20.00
CA ARG A 131 -15.13 58.76 -20.71
C ARG A 131 -15.34 59.15 -22.17
N ASP A 132 -16.15 58.38 -22.88
CA ASP A 132 -16.33 58.55 -24.32
C ASP A 132 -17.07 59.85 -24.67
N MET A 133 -18.04 60.27 -23.83
CA MET A 133 -18.68 61.58 -23.98
C MET A 133 -17.77 62.74 -23.57
N SER A 134 -16.86 62.52 -22.61
CA SER A 134 -15.86 63.52 -22.25
C SER A 134 -14.87 63.72 -23.40
N ALA A 135 -14.40 62.63 -24.01
CA ALA A 135 -13.58 62.66 -25.20
C ALA A 135 -14.29 63.32 -26.39
N LEU A 136 -15.60 63.10 -26.57
CA LEU A 136 -16.41 63.79 -27.58
C LEU A 136 -16.44 65.30 -27.35
N TYR A 137 -16.70 65.74 -26.11
CA TYR A 137 -16.74 67.14 -25.74
C TYR A 137 -15.40 67.84 -25.94
N VAL A 138 -14.29 67.20 -25.52
CA VAL A 138 -12.93 67.74 -25.73
C VAL A 138 -12.57 67.77 -27.22
N SER A 139 -13.07 66.83 -28.02
CA SER A 139 -12.83 66.77 -29.48
C SER A 139 -13.61 67.82 -30.27
N ASN A 140 -14.80 68.21 -29.79
CA ASN A 140 -15.61 69.27 -30.37
C ASN A 140 -16.34 70.05 -29.28
N ILE A 141 -15.76 71.16 -28.82
CA ILE A 141 -16.28 71.96 -27.70
C ILE A 141 -17.52 72.74 -28.14
N GLU A 142 -18.67 72.10 -28.07
CA GLU A 142 -19.98 72.67 -28.40
C GLU A 142 -21.00 72.40 -27.28
N LEU A 143 -22.01 73.27 -27.15
CA LEU A 143 -23.08 73.12 -26.15
C LEU A 143 -23.79 71.75 -26.26
N GLU A 144 -24.04 71.29 -27.50
CA GLU A 144 -24.67 70.00 -27.76
C GLU A 144 -23.88 68.82 -27.18
N THR A 145 -22.55 68.84 -27.31
CA THR A 145 -21.69 67.78 -26.77
C THR A 145 -21.54 67.86 -25.25
N LYS A 146 -21.59 69.07 -24.68
CA LYS A 146 -21.59 69.28 -23.23
C LYS A 146 -22.85 68.71 -22.58
N ASP A 147 -24.01 68.93 -23.17
CA ASP A 147 -25.29 68.39 -22.67
C ASP A 147 -25.28 66.86 -22.66
N LEU A 148 -24.71 66.22 -23.69
CA LEU A 148 -24.57 64.76 -23.76
C LEU A 148 -23.69 64.20 -22.66
N LEU A 149 -22.60 64.90 -22.32
CA LEU A 149 -21.70 64.54 -21.23
C LEU A 149 -22.37 64.71 -19.86
N LEU A 150 -23.03 65.85 -19.62
CA LEU A 150 -23.71 66.14 -18.35
C LEU A 150 -24.81 65.11 -18.04
N GLN A 151 -25.48 64.57 -19.06
CA GLN A 151 -26.45 63.49 -18.91
C GLN A 151 -25.83 62.16 -18.44
N ARG A 152 -24.51 61.95 -18.56
CA ARG A 152 -23.84 60.71 -18.12
C ARG A 152 -23.42 60.73 -16.66
N TYR A 153 -23.13 61.90 -16.09
CA TYR A 153 -22.66 61.99 -14.70
C TYR A 153 -23.60 61.32 -13.67
N PRO A 154 -24.93 61.52 -13.73
CA PRO A 154 -25.84 60.85 -12.80
C PRO A 154 -25.84 59.32 -12.94
N ASP A 155 -25.72 58.79 -14.16
CA ASP A 155 -25.67 57.33 -14.41
C ASP A 155 -24.46 56.70 -13.69
N THR A 156 -23.31 57.37 -13.76
CA THR A 156 -22.08 56.95 -13.08
C THR A 156 -22.23 57.06 -11.56
N ASP A 157 -22.75 58.17 -11.06
CA ASP A 157 -22.89 58.41 -9.62
C ASP A 157 -23.85 57.40 -8.96
N ILE A 158 -24.96 57.09 -9.62
CA ILE A 158 -25.91 56.05 -9.19
C ILE A 158 -25.22 54.68 -9.17
N ALA A 159 -24.42 54.35 -10.19
CA ALA A 159 -23.72 53.07 -10.24
C ALA A 159 -22.65 52.94 -9.13
N ILE A 160 -21.96 54.03 -8.78
CA ILE A 160 -21.01 54.07 -7.65
C ILE A 160 -21.74 53.82 -6.33
N GLN A 161 -22.91 54.44 -6.14
CA GLN A 161 -23.72 54.28 -4.93
C GLN A 161 -24.34 52.87 -4.80
N ASN A 162 -24.75 52.27 -5.91
CA ASN A 162 -25.40 50.95 -5.94
C ASN A 162 -24.45 49.77 -5.77
N LEU A 163 -23.12 49.98 -5.73
CA LEU A 163 -22.17 48.91 -5.41
C LEU A 163 -22.41 48.40 -3.99
N SER A 164 -22.69 47.10 -3.86
CA SER A 164 -22.97 46.43 -2.59
C SER A 164 -21.78 46.44 -1.62
N SER A 165 -20.55 46.45 -2.14
CA SER A 165 -19.33 46.49 -1.36
C SER A 165 -18.28 47.39 -2.02
N TRP A 166 -17.43 47.99 -1.20
CA TRP A 166 -16.30 48.81 -1.63
C TRP A 166 -15.02 48.17 -1.07
N PRO A 167 -14.27 47.37 -1.85
CA PRO A 167 -13.13 46.62 -1.33
C PRO A 167 -11.97 47.56 -1.01
N THR A 168 -11.59 47.62 0.26
CA THR A 168 -10.36 48.27 0.73
C THR A 168 -9.27 47.21 0.83
N SER A 169 -8.56 46.93 -0.26
CA SER A 169 -7.39 46.04 -0.19
C SER A 169 -6.17 46.85 0.27
N ALA A 170 -5.23 46.18 0.94
CA ALA A 170 -3.92 46.76 1.25
C ALA A 170 -3.00 46.90 0.01
N SER A 171 -3.37 46.30 -1.13
CA SER A 171 -2.60 46.36 -2.39
C SER A 171 -2.90 47.62 -3.21
N ILE A 172 -4.06 48.27 -3.01
CA ILE A 172 -4.44 49.48 -3.75
C ILE A 172 -3.86 50.72 -3.04
N VAL A 173 -2.74 51.21 -3.58
CA VAL A 173 -1.98 52.34 -2.98
C VAL A 173 -2.66 53.70 -3.20
N ARG A 174 -3.66 53.82 -4.08
CA ARG A 174 -4.32 55.10 -4.44
C ARG A 174 -5.30 55.55 -3.35
N ASP A 175 -5.02 56.69 -2.72
CA ASP A 175 -5.83 57.23 -1.60
C ASP A 175 -7.29 57.52 -2.01
N GLU A 176 -7.52 57.88 -3.28
CA GLU A 176 -8.84 58.20 -3.81
C GLU A 176 -9.78 56.98 -3.83
N PHE A 177 -9.24 55.76 -3.83
CA PHE A 177 -10.02 54.52 -3.88
C PHE A 177 -10.29 53.92 -2.49
N GLN A 178 -9.87 54.56 -1.40
CA GLN A 178 -10.12 54.04 -0.04
C GLN A 178 -11.59 54.04 0.36
N THR A 179 -12.36 55.04 -0.06
CA THR A 179 -13.81 55.08 0.20
C THR A 179 -14.56 55.54 -1.02
N ARG A 180 -15.83 55.14 -1.10
CA ARG A 180 -16.74 55.57 -2.16
C ARG A 180 -16.81 57.09 -2.28
N GLU A 181 -16.85 57.79 -1.15
CA GLU A 181 -16.98 59.24 -1.07
C GLU A 181 -15.70 59.95 -1.53
N LYS A 182 -14.52 59.39 -1.20
CA LYS A 182 -13.23 59.90 -1.71
C LYS A 182 -13.16 59.76 -3.24
N PHE A 183 -13.55 58.61 -3.77
CA PHE A 183 -13.54 58.38 -5.22
C PHE A 183 -14.51 59.31 -5.95
N LEU A 184 -15.72 59.46 -5.42
CA LEU A 184 -16.72 60.38 -5.98
C LEU A 184 -16.22 61.84 -5.93
N SER A 185 -15.55 62.25 -4.86
CA SER A 185 -14.95 63.58 -4.73
C SER A 185 -13.82 63.81 -5.73
N TYR A 186 -12.99 62.78 -5.97
CA TYR A 186 -11.93 62.80 -6.97
C TYR A 186 -12.51 62.92 -8.39
N LEU A 187 -13.52 62.13 -8.72
CA LEU A 187 -14.21 62.19 -10.01
C LEU A 187 -14.88 63.54 -10.24
N ASN A 188 -15.59 64.07 -9.24
CA ASN A 188 -16.23 65.39 -9.33
C ASN A 188 -15.22 66.53 -9.50
N ARG A 189 -14.05 66.44 -8.86
CA ARG A 189 -12.96 67.40 -9.06
C ARG A 189 -12.48 67.39 -10.51
N HIS A 190 -12.31 66.22 -11.11
CA HIS A 190 -11.95 66.09 -12.53
C HIS A 190 -13.03 66.69 -13.44
N ARG A 191 -14.30 66.37 -13.21
CA ARG A 191 -15.44 66.92 -13.97
C ARG A 191 -15.49 68.46 -13.94
N TYR A 192 -15.19 69.07 -12.78
CA TYR A 192 -15.15 70.53 -12.63
C TYR A 192 -13.95 71.17 -13.36
N GLN A 193 -12.82 70.48 -13.39
CA GLN A 193 -11.60 70.97 -14.02
C GLN A 193 -11.61 70.88 -15.55
N LEU A 194 -12.53 70.12 -16.14
CA LEU A 194 -12.60 69.87 -17.58
C LEU A 194 -12.66 71.14 -18.42
N ASP A 195 -13.41 72.15 -17.99
CA ASP A 195 -13.53 73.43 -18.72
C ASP A 195 -12.41 74.43 -18.40
N SER A 196 -11.71 74.23 -17.27
CA SER A 196 -10.70 75.17 -16.76
C SER A 196 -9.28 74.84 -17.24
N TYR A 197 -9.02 73.58 -17.57
CA TYR A 197 -7.73 73.08 -18.03
C TYR A 197 -7.89 72.61 -19.47
N ASN A 198 -7.10 73.15 -20.40
CA ASN A 198 -7.13 72.79 -21.82
C ASN A 198 -6.56 71.38 -22.04
N ARG A 199 -7.30 70.36 -21.61
CA ARG A 199 -6.90 68.95 -21.64
C ARG A 199 -6.98 68.38 -23.05
N THR A 200 -6.07 67.46 -23.35
CA THR A 200 -6.06 66.71 -24.62
C THR A 200 -6.98 65.50 -24.55
N ILE A 201 -7.42 65.01 -25.72
CA ILE A 201 -8.22 63.79 -25.84
C ILE A 201 -7.52 62.59 -25.18
N LYS A 202 -6.20 62.48 -25.37
CA LYS A 202 -5.37 61.42 -24.79
C LYS A 202 -5.39 61.45 -23.27
N GLU A 203 -5.19 62.62 -22.66
CA GLU A 203 -5.23 62.78 -21.20
C GLU A 203 -6.60 62.44 -20.62
N GLU A 204 -7.67 62.81 -21.32
CA GLU A 204 -9.03 62.54 -20.88
C GLU A 204 -9.38 61.05 -20.95
N LEU A 205 -9.02 60.39 -22.05
CA LEU A 205 -9.18 58.94 -22.19
C LEU A 205 -8.34 58.19 -21.15
N GLN A 206 -7.10 58.64 -20.90
CA GLN A 206 -6.20 58.01 -19.93
C GLN A 206 -6.74 58.12 -18.50
N PHE A 207 -7.21 59.30 -18.07
CA PHE A 207 -7.75 59.51 -16.72
C PHE A 207 -8.82 58.47 -16.35
N TYR A 208 -9.81 58.27 -17.22
CA TYR A 208 -10.85 57.29 -16.98
C TYR A 208 -10.35 55.84 -17.10
N SER A 209 -9.44 55.58 -18.05
CA SER A 209 -8.87 54.25 -18.25
C SER A 209 -8.04 53.78 -17.05
N ASP A 210 -7.27 54.67 -16.42
CA ASP A 210 -6.51 54.41 -15.19
C ASP A 210 -7.44 54.08 -14.01
N ASN A 211 -8.61 54.72 -13.95
CA ASN A 211 -9.60 54.42 -12.91
C ASN A 211 -10.30 53.08 -13.17
N ILE A 212 -10.62 52.78 -14.44
CA ILE A 212 -11.19 51.50 -14.86
C ILE A 212 -10.25 50.33 -14.56
N GLU A 213 -8.94 50.51 -14.77
CA GLU A 213 -7.94 49.48 -14.49
C GLU A 213 -7.92 49.06 -13.01
N VAL A 214 -8.10 49.99 -12.07
CA VAL A 214 -8.23 49.66 -10.64
C VAL A 214 -9.46 48.79 -10.37
N PHE A 215 -10.60 49.09 -10.99
CA PHE A 215 -11.81 48.27 -10.87
C PHE A 215 -11.63 46.89 -11.50
N ILE A 216 -10.94 46.78 -12.62
CA ILE A 216 -10.60 45.48 -13.24
C ILE A 216 -9.66 44.69 -12.32
N GLN A 217 -8.69 45.35 -11.67
CA GLN A 217 -7.80 44.71 -10.71
C GLN A 217 -8.58 44.14 -9.51
N TRP A 218 -9.62 44.81 -9.02
CA TRP A 218 -10.49 44.27 -7.96
C TRP A 218 -11.17 42.97 -8.37
N LEU A 219 -11.63 42.89 -9.62
CA LEU A 219 -12.20 41.66 -10.19
C LEU A 219 -11.16 40.57 -10.32
N TYR A 220 -9.95 40.96 -10.67
CA TYR A 220 -8.83 40.06 -10.84
C TYR A 220 -8.42 39.41 -9.51
N GLU A 221 -8.18 40.22 -8.48
CA GLU A 221 -7.84 39.75 -7.12
C GLU A 221 -8.93 38.83 -6.55
N ALA A 222 -10.20 39.15 -6.77
CA ALA A 222 -11.30 38.34 -6.24
C ALA A 222 -11.37 36.93 -6.85
N ILE A 223 -11.01 36.76 -8.13
CA ILE A 223 -11.12 35.48 -8.84
C ILE A 223 -9.83 34.64 -8.73
N VAL A 224 -8.64 35.25 -8.64
CA VAL A 224 -7.36 34.51 -8.49
C VAL A 224 -7.32 33.66 -7.24
N GLU A 225 -7.99 34.06 -6.17
CA GLU A 225 -8.07 33.28 -4.93
C GLU A 225 -8.74 31.90 -5.12
N THR A 226 -9.29 31.61 -6.30
CA THR A 226 -10.12 30.42 -6.58
C THR A 226 -9.45 29.48 -7.59
N GLN A 227 -8.21 29.05 -7.31
CA GLN A 227 -7.36 28.29 -8.25
C GLN A 227 -7.77 26.83 -8.51
N SER A 228 -8.87 26.33 -7.92
CA SER A 228 -9.29 24.94 -8.06
C SER A 228 -10.80 24.79 -8.16
N GLY A 229 -11.28 24.20 -9.26
CA GLY A 229 -12.70 23.85 -9.41
C GLY A 229 -13.11 23.57 -10.86
N SER A 230 -14.24 22.87 -11.03
CA SER A 230 -14.87 22.59 -12.34
C SER A 230 -15.26 23.87 -13.10
N VAL A 231 -15.41 24.99 -12.39
CA VAL A 231 -15.81 26.29 -12.94
C VAL A 231 -14.64 27.20 -13.30
N TRP A 232 -13.39 26.86 -12.95
CA TRP A 232 -12.22 27.73 -13.14
C TRP A 232 -12.08 28.22 -14.58
N LYS A 233 -12.20 27.31 -15.56
CA LYS A 233 -12.15 27.65 -16.99
C LYS A 233 -13.20 28.68 -17.40
N SER A 234 -14.41 28.55 -16.88
CA SER A 234 -15.49 29.50 -17.13
C SER A 234 -15.27 30.84 -16.43
N LEU A 235 -14.64 30.85 -15.25
CA LEU A 235 -14.24 32.07 -14.54
C LEU A 235 -13.12 32.82 -15.27
N VAL A 236 -12.12 32.10 -15.81
CA VAL A 236 -11.07 32.73 -16.63
C VAL A 236 -11.67 33.30 -17.91
N ALA A 237 -12.50 32.54 -18.62
CA ALA A 237 -13.21 33.05 -19.79
C ALA A 237 -14.05 34.30 -19.46
N TYR A 238 -14.70 34.31 -18.30
CA TYR A 238 -15.45 35.47 -17.79
C TYR A 238 -14.56 36.69 -17.56
N GLN A 239 -13.36 36.51 -16.97
CA GLN A 239 -12.38 37.58 -16.79
C GLN A 239 -11.85 38.13 -18.12
N GLU A 240 -11.48 37.25 -19.05
CA GLU A 240 -11.00 37.64 -20.38
C GLU A 240 -12.04 38.51 -21.11
N ILE A 241 -13.34 38.19 -20.98
CA ILE A 241 -14.42 39.01 -21.54
C ILE A 241 -14.47 40.41 -20.88
N ILE A 242 -14.28 40.51 -19.56
CA ILE A 242 -14.22 41.80 -18.86
C ILE A 242 -13.05 42.64 -19.36
N VAL A 243 -11.85 42.05 -19.43
CA VAL A 243 -10.63 42.74 -19.89
C VAL A 243 -10.80 43.19 -21.34
N ALA A 244 -11.26 42.30 -22.22
CA ALA A 244 -11.56 42.64 -23.61
C ALA A 244 -12.58 43.78 -23.72
N SER A 245 -13.59 43.82 -22.82
CA SER A 245 -14.60 44.89 -22.81
C SER A 245 -14.00 46.27 -22.56
N GLU A 246 -12.89 46.39 -21.82
CA GLU A 246 -12.22 47.67 -21.63
C GLU A 246 -11.50 48.14 -22.88
N PHE A 247 -10.80 47.25 -23.56
CA PHE A 247 -10.16 47.57 -24.83
C PHE A 247 -11.17 47.92 -25.94
N PHE A 248 -12.31 47.23 -26.01
CA PHE A 248 -13.43 47.65 -26.88
C PHE A 248 -14.02 49.00 -26.47
N GLY A 249 -14.02 49.32 -25.17
CA GLY A 249 -14.38 50.64 -24.67
C GLY A 249 -13.42 51.73 -25.16
N ARG A 250 -12.10 51.48 -25.10
CA ARG A 250 -11.06 52.42 -25.58
C ARG A 250 -11.19 52.63 -27.09
N GLU A 251 -11.41 51.56 -27.84
CA GLU A 251 -11.72 51.61 -29.27
C GLU A 251 -12.93 52.52 -29.54
N ARG A 252 -14.01 52.37 -28.76
CA ARG A 252 -15.20 53.22 -28.90
C ARG A 252 -14.86 54.70 -28.67
N GLY A 253 -14.20 55.05 -27.56
CA GLY A 253 -13.84 56.45 -27.23
C GLY A 253 -12.89 57.10 -28.26
N LEU A 254 -11.89 56.37 -28.73
CA LEU A 254 -10.97 56.84 -29.78
C LEU A 254 -11.68 57.02 -31.12
N GLY A 255 -12.59 56.12 -31.48
CA GLY A 255 -13.39 56.27 -32.70
C GLY A 255 -14.38 57.43 -32.64
N VAL A 256 -14.96 57.72 -31.47
CA VAL A 256 -15.80 58.92 -31.25
C VAL A 256 -14.97 60.18 -31.54
N SER A 257 -13.75 60.23 -31.01
CA SER A 257 -12.82 61.34 -31.21
C SER A 257 -12.41 61.47 -32.69
N PHE A 258 -12.09 60.34 -33.34
CA PHE A 258 -11.75 60.30 -34.77
C PHE A 258 -12.86 60.89 -35.65
N TYR A 259 -14.13 60.51 -35.43
CA TYR A 259 -15.23 61.03 -36.25
C TYR A 259 -15.61 62.47 -35.90
N ALA A 260 -15.44 62.89 -34.64
CA ALA A 260 -15.67 64.28 -34.23
C ALA A 260 -14.67 65.24 -34.89
N VAL A 261 -13.39 64.86 -34.95
CA VAL A 261 -12.31 65.67 -35.54
C VAL A 261 -12.17 65.44 -37.06
N GLY A 262 -12.46 64.22 -37.52
CA GLY A 262 -12.31 63.75 -38.91
C GLY A 262 -11.04 62.94 -39.20
N ARG A 263 -10.05 62.95 -38.30
CA ARG A 263 -8.79 62.17 -38.38
C ARG A 263 -8.12 62.07 -37.01
N PHE A 264 -7.14 61.17 -36.87
CA PHE A 264 -6.19 61.26 -35.75
C PHE A 264 -5.12 62.32 -36.02
N ASN A 265 -4.89 63.20 -35.07
CA ASN A 265 -3.94 64.31 -35.22
C ASN A 265 -2.51 63.89 -34.86
N THR A 266 -2.37 62.87 -34.01
CA THR A 266 -1.08 62.33 -33.58
C THR A 266 -0.92 60.86 -33.96
N ARG A 267 0.33 60.43 -34.17
CA ARG A 267 0.65 59.00 -34.39
C ARG A 267 0.25 58.15 -33.18
N ASP A 268 0.40 58.70 -31.98
CA ASP A 268 0.04 58.04 -30.73
C ASP A 268 -1.44 57.67 -30.68
N GLU A 269 -2.35 58.60 -31.02
CA GLU A 269 -3.80 58.32 -31.04
C GLU A 269 -4.15 57.18 -32.02
N TYR A 270 -3.51 57.18 -33.19
CA TYR A 270 -3.67 56.10 -34.17
C TYR A 270 -3.18 54.76 -33.63
N LEU A 271 -1.97 54.73 -33.04
CA LEU A 271 -1.40 53.52 -32.46
C LEU A 271 -2.25 53.00 -31.32
N LEU A 272 -2.73 53.87 -30.42
CA LEU A 272 -3.63 53.52 -29.32
C LEU A 272 -4.94 52.88 -29.82
N PHE A 273 -5.49 53.37 -30.94
CA PHE A 273 -6.70 52.78 -31.53
C PHE A 273 -6.44 51.38 -32.07
N VAL A 274 -5.36 51.21 -32.85
CA VAL A 274 -4.97 49.92 -33.42
C VAL A 274 -4.66 48.91 -32.32
N GLU A 275 -3.88 49.31 -31.33
CA GLU A 275 -3.55 48.51 -30.14
C GLU A 275 -4.82 48.10 -29.39
N SER A 276 -5.71 49.05 -29.09
CA SER A 276 -6.97 48.74 -28.37
C SER A 276 -7.82 47.74 -29.14
N GLN A 277 -7.94 47.89 -30.47
CA GLN A 277 -8.73 46.97 -31.28
C GLN A 277 -8.10 45.57 -31.37
N ASP A 278 -6.79 45.49 -31.60
CA ASP A 278 -6.10 44.21 -31.78
C ASP A 278 -6.01 43.45 -30.45
N ILE A 279 -5.71 44.12 -29.33
CA ILE A 279 -5.75 43.51 -27.99
C ILE A 279 -7.17 43.06 -27.65
N ALA A 280 -8.19 43.89 -27.86
CA ALA A 280 -9.58 43.50 -27.58
C ALA A 280 -9.97 42.21 -28.31
N ASN A 281 -9.60 42.08 -29.59
CA ASN A 281 -9.88 40.88 -30.37
C ASN A 281 -9.09 39.67 -29.87
N ILE A 282 -7.80 39.82 -29.56
CA ILE A 282 -6.97 38.72 -29.06
C ILE A 282 -7.46 38.22 -27.70
N THR A 283 -7.68 39.13 -26.75
CA THR A 283 -8.22 38.82 -25.41
C THR A 283 -9.64 38.27 -25.46
N PHE A 284 -10.45 38.70 -26.42
CA PHE A 284 -11.75 38.09 -26.60
C PHE A 284 -11.63 36.66 -27.16
N GLN A 285 -10.72 36.42 -28.12
CA GLN A 285 -10.49 35.09 -28.68
C GLN A 285 -9.82 34.12 -27.69
N SER A 286 -8.99 34.60 -26.76
CA SER A 286 -8.45 33.77 -25.67
C SER A 286 -9.56 33.24 -24.76
N SER A 287 -10.62 34.03 -24.52
CA SER A 287 -11.76 33.57 -23.70
C SER A 287 -12.40 32.28 -24.25
N ARG A 288 -12.44 32.11 -25.58
CA ARG A 288 -12.92 30.90 -26.26
C ARG A 288 -12.05 29.68 -25.97
N LEU A 289 -10.73 29.85 -25.87
CA LEU A 289 -9.81 28.76 -25.56
C LEU A 289 -10.02 28.19 -24.16
N TYR A 290 -10.54 29.02 -23.24
CA TYR A 290 -10.88 28.60 -21.89
C TYR A 290 -12.30 28.00 -21.81
N SER A 291 -13.30 28.59 -22.48
CA SER A 291 -14.68 28.11 -22.42
C SER A 291 -15.42 28.30 -23.75
N GLU A 292 -15.70 27.20 -24.45
CA GLU A 292 -16.52 27.22 -25.68
C GLU A 292 -17.93 27.74 -25.40
N LEU A 293 -18.49 27.43 -24.23
CA LEU A 293 -19.80 27.91 -23.79
C LEU A 293 -19.88 29.44 -23.79
N ALA A 294 -18.83 30.13 -23.35
CA ALA A 294 -18.78 31.58 -23.32
C ALA A 294 -18.82 32.17 -24.75
N TYR A 295 -18.14 31.51 -25.69
CA TYR A 295 -18.11 31.90 -27.08
C TYR A 295 -19.46 31.68 -27.78
N ASP A 296 -20.10 30.52 -27.56
CA ASP A 296 -21.41 30.22 -28.14
C ASP A 296 -22.49 31.20 -27.65
N MET A 297 -22.45 31.54 -26.35
CA MET A 297 -23.30 32.59 -25.79
C MET A 297 -23.09 33.93 -26.48
N TYR A 298 -21.83 34.32 -26.73
CA TYR A 298 -21.51 35.56 -27.42
C TYR A 298 -22.00 35.56 -28.87
N GLU A 299 -21.71 34.52 -29.64
CA GLU A 299 -22.16 34.37 -31.03
C GLU A 299 -23.69 34.46 -31.09
N ALA A 300 -24.41 33.82 -30.16
CA ALA A 300 -25.86 33.94 -30.07
C ALA A 300 -26.34 35.38 -29.82
N GLN A 301 -25.65 36.16 -28.97
CA GLN A 301 -25.98 37.58 -28.73
C GLN A 301 -25.61 38.47 -29.92
N LEU A 302 -24.51 38.17 -30.60
CA LEU A 302 -24.02 38.92 -31.75
C LEU A 302 -24.93 38.68 -32.97
N MET A 303 -25.37 37.44 -33.19
CA MET A 303 -26.31 37.07 -34.26
C MET A 303 -27.67 37.76 -34.10
N ARG A 304 -28.14 38.00 -32.87
CA ARG A 304 -29.34 38.83 -32.61
C ARG A 304 -29.17 40.28 -33.05
N ASN A 305 -27.93 40.75 -33.16
CA ASN A 305 -27.56 42.11 -33.56
C ASN A 305 -26.77 42.11 -34.88
N ALA A 306 -26.95 41.13 -35.77
CA ALA A 306 -26.14 40.98 -36.99
C ALA A 306 -26.12 42.24 -37.88
N ASN A 307 -27.22 43.01 -37.87
CA ASN A 307 -27.40 44.23 -38.66
C ASN A 307 -26.36 45.34 -38.38
N ILE A 308 -25.65 45.29 -37.24
CA ILE A 308 -24.61 46.29 -36.90
C ILE A 308 -23.19 45.87 -37.28
N ILE A 309 -22.95 44.58 -37.57
CA ILE A 309 -21.59 44.01 -37.71
C ILE A 309 -20.89 44.56 -38.95
N GLU A 310 -21.51 44.43 -40.13
CA GLU A 310 -20.92 44.86 -41.41
C GLU A 310 -20.72 46.39 -41.45
N PRO A 311 -21.71 47.23 -41.07
CA PRO A 311 -21.50 48.68 -40.97
C PRO A 311 -20.37 49.09 -40.01
N MET A 312 -20.25 48.42 -38.86
CA MET A 312 -19.18 48.68 -37.90
C MET A 312 -17.81 48.29 -38.44
N GLN A 313 -17.67 47.14 -39.12
CA GLN A 313 -16.42 46.73 -39.76
C GLN A 313 -15.97 47.74 -40.82
N LYS A 314 -16.90 48.28 -41.61
CA LYS A 314 -16.61 49.34 -42.57
C LYS A 314 -16.04 50.59 -41.89
N MET A 315 -16.63 51.00 -40.77
CA MET A 315 -16.14 52.15 -40.00
C MET A 315 -14.81 51.89 -39.28
N ARG A 316 -14.56 50.67 -38.80
CA ARG A 316 -13.25 50.26 -38.28
C ARG A 316 -12.17 50.38 -39.35
N ASN A 317 -12.45 49.94 -40.58
CA ASN A 317 -11.52 50.04 -41.71
C ASN A 317 -11.26 51.49 -42.11
N GLU A 318 -12.27 52.35 -42.04
CA GLU A 318 -12.12 53.80 -42.27
C GLU A 318 -11.14 54.41 -41.26
N ILE A 319 -11.33 54.14 -39.96
CA ILE A 319 -10.43 54.59 -38.89
C ILE A 319 -9.01 54.03 -39.07
N ARG A 320 -8.85 52.71 -39.32
CA ARG A 320 -7.53 52.06 -39.52
C ARG A 320 -6.78 52.61 -40.73
N SER A 321 -7.49 53.06 -41.76
CA SER A 321 -6.86 53.68 -42.92
C SER A 321 -6.20 55.02 -42.57
N ASN A 322 -6.74 55.72 -41.55
CA ASN A 322 -6.42 57.09 -41.16
C ASN A 322 -6.24 58.05 -42.34
N LYS A 323 -6.80 57.72 -43.50
CA LYS A 323 -6.82 58.61 -44.65
C LYS A 323 -7.81 59.68 -44.29
N SER A 324 -7.41 60.96 -44.44
CA SER A 324 -8.32 62.09 -44.33
C SER A 324 -9.52 61.77 -45.21
N SER A 325 -10.62 61.31 -44.61
CA SER A 325 -11.84 61.20 -45.36
C SER A 325 -12.16 62.61 -45.83
N SER A 326 -12.70 62.73 -47.03
CA SER A 326 -13.07 64.02 -47.63
C SER A 326 -14.14 64.76 -46.82
N SER A 327 -14.52 64.28 -45.63
CA SER A 327 -15.48 64.86 -44.72
C SER A 327 -14.80 65.61 -43.58
N ARG A 328 -15.14 66.90 -43.45
CA ARG A 328 -15.03 67.66 -42.20
C ARG A 328 -15.60 66.82 -41.04
N GLY A 329 -14.97 66.89 -39.86
CA GLY A 329 -15.44 66.17 -38.66
C GLY A 329 -16.95 66.32 -38.42
N SER A 330 -17.60 65.26 -37.95
CA SER A 330 -19.06 65.16 -37.83
C SER A 330 -19.48 64.52 -36.51
N VAL A 331 -20.14 65.32 -35.67
CA VAL A 331 -20.72 64.87 -34.39
C VAL A 331 -21.77 63.79 -34.61
N GLU A 332 -22.56 63.86 -35.70
CA GLU A 332 -23.55 62.84 -36.03
C GLU A 332 -22.91 61.48 -36.32
N ARG A 333 -21.80 61.45 -37.07
CA ARG A 333 -21.04 60.22 -37.30
C ARG A 333 -20.41 59.68 -36.03
N ALA A 334 -19.89 60.56 -35.17
CA ALA A 334 -19.36 60.18 -33.85
C ALA A 334 -20.44 59.55 -32.96
N LYS A 335 -21.65 60.13 -32.94
CA LYS A 335 -22.83 59.57 -32.24
C LYS A 335 -23.23 58.22 -32.81
N TRP A 336 -23.26 58.08 -34.12
CA TRP A 336 -23.58 56.81 -34.78
C TRP A 336 -22.59 55.71 -34.38
N TRP A 337 -21.28 56.01 -34.43
CA TRP A 337 -20.22 55.11 -33.99
C TRP A 337 -20.41 54.71 -32.52
N PHE A 338 -20.61 55.70 -31.64
CA PHE A 338 -20.85 55.47 -30.22
C PHE A 338 -22.05 54.56 -29.98
N ASN A 339 -23.18 54.81 -30.62
CA ASN A 339 -24.41 54.05 -30.43
C ASN A 339 -24.25 52.58 -30.88
N ASN A 340 -23.66 52.34 -32.04
CA ASN A 340 -23.47 50.97 -32.55
C ASN A 340 -22.41 50.19 -31.78
N MET A 341 -21.29 50.83 -31.41
CA MET A 341 -20.32 50.20 -30.50
C MET A 341 -20.93 49.96 -29.11
N THR A 342 -21.88 50.79 -28.67
CA THR A 342 -22.62 50.53 -27.42
C THR A 342 -23.48 49.28 -27.52
N VAL A 343 -24.14 49.05 -28.65
CA VAL A 343 -24.88 47.79 -28.90
C VAL A 343 -23.94 46.59 -28.87
N TYR A 344 -22.79 46.68 -29.54
CA TYR A 344 -21.76 45.63 -29.52
C TYR A 344 -21.26 45.32 -28.10
N MET A 345 -20.92 46.35 -27.32
CA MET A 345 -20.50 46.19 -25.93
C MET A 345 -21.61 45.67 -25.02
N ASN A 346 -22.87 46.01 -25.29
CA ASN A 346 -24.01 45.47 -24.55
C ASN A 346 -24.19 43.97 -24.81
N ALA A 347 -23.87 43.47 -26.01
CA ALA A 347 -23.84 42.03 -26.30
C ALA A 347 -22.75 41.30 -25.49
N LEU A 348 -21.55 41.90 -25.36
CA LEU A 348 -20.49 41.39 -24.48
C LEU A 348 -20.93 41.34 -23.02
N ARG A 349 -21.54 42.42 -22.50
CA ARG A 349 -22.06 42.46 -21.11
C ARG A 349 -23.20 41.46 -20.90
N ALA A 350 -24.06 41.24 -21.90
CA ALA A 350 -25.12 40.24 -21.83
C ALA A 350 -24.53 38.82 -21.75
N THR A 351 -23.50 38.54 -22.55
CA THR A 351 -22.74 37.28 -22.51
C THR A 351 -22.12 37.08 -21.13
N GLN A 352 -21.42 38.10 -20.62
CA GLN A 352 -20.83 38.10 -19.28
C GLN A 352 -21.88 37.75 -18.22
N ARG A 353 -23.04 38.42 -18.20
CA ARG A 353 -24.12 38.14 -17.24
C ARG A 353 -24.65 36.71 -17.35
N GLN A 354 -24.90 36.23 -18.56
CA GLN A 354 -25.38 34.86 -18.77
C GLN A 354 -24.37 33.82 -18.31
N LEU A 355 -23.08 34.04 -18.59
CA LEU A 355 -22.00 33.18 -18.14
C LEU A 355 -21.90 33.19 -16.61
N ALA A 356 -21.96 34.35 -15.96
CA ALA A 356 -21.99 34.44 -14.49
C ALA A 356 -23.17 33.69 -13.88
N THR A 357 -24.38 33.85 -14.42
CA THR A 357 -25.56 33.09 -13.97
C THR A 357 -25.36 31.58 -14.15
N LYS A 358 -24.72 31.15 -15.25
CA LYS A 358 -24.46 29.73 -15.47
C LYS A 358 -23.40 29.17 -14.51
N ILE A 359 -22.35 29.94 -14.23
CA ILE A 359 -21.33 29.58 -13.24
C ILE A 359 -21.97 29.49 -11.84
N ASP A 360 -22.81 30.46 -11.47
CA ASP A 360 -23.53 30.46 -10.20
C ASP A 360 -24.46 29.23 -10.07
N GLN A 361 -25.16 28.85 -11.15
CA GLN A 361 -25.95 27.62 -11.17
C GLN A 361 -25.07 26.37 -10.89
N LEU A 362 -23.93 26.24 -11.57
CA LEU A 362 -23.02 25.11 -11.37
C LEU A 362 -22.44 25.06 -9.95
N LEU A 363 -22.11 26.22 -9.38
CA LEU A 363 -21.65 26.34 -7.99
C LEU A 363 -22.76 25.99 -6.99
N SER A 364 -23.99 26.40 -7.26
CA SER A 364 -25.16 26.08 -6.41
C SER A 364 -25.45 24.57 -6.43
N GLU A 365 -25.38 23.94 -7.60
CA GLU A 365 -25.53 22.48 -7.75
C GLU A 365 -24.44 21.73 -6.98
N SER A 366 -23.17 22.13 -7.14
CA SER A 366 -22.03 21.54 -6.41
C SER A 366 -22.14 21.76 -4.90
N SER A 367 -22.48 22.97 -4.46
CA SER A 367 -22.61 23.32 -3.05
C SER A 367 -23.74 22.54 -2.35
N ASN A 368 -24.86 22.32 -3.05
CA ASN A 368 -25.95 21.48 -2.55
C ASN A 368 -25.53 20.01 -2.43
N GLU A 369 -24.69 19.51 -3.33
CA GLU A 369 -24.11 18.16 -3.23
C GLU A 369 -23.15 18.04 -2.04
N ASP A 370 -22.27 19.01 -1.86
CA ASP A 370 -21.36 19.07 -0.71
C ASP A 370 -22.14 19.14 0.62
N LEU A 371 -23.21 19.92 0.68
CA LEU A 371 -24.09 19.98 1.86
C LEU A 371 -24.73 18.62 2.16
N ARG A 372 -25.24 17.91 1.13
CA ARG A 372 -25.78 16.55 1.31
C ARG A 372 -24.70 15.57 1.78
N ASN A 373 -23.48 15.69 1.25
CA ASN A 373 -22.34 14.86 1.67
C ASN A 373 -21.99 15.11 3.13
N VAL A 374 -21.90 16.38 3.56
CA VAL A 374 -21.66 16.77 4.95
C VAL A 374 -22.73 16.20 5.89
N ILE A 375 -24.02 16.34 5.54
CA ILE A 375 -25.12 15.77 6.32
C ILE A 375 -24.99 14.24 6.42
N THR A 376 -24.70 13.57 5.31
CA THR A 376 -24.53 12.11 5.26
C THR A 376 -23.35 11.65 6.12
N ILE A 377 -22.22 12.36 6.08
CA ILE A 377 -21.03 12.06 6.90
C ILE A 377 -21.33 12.24 8.39
N CYS A 378 -22.06 13.29 8.78
CA CYS A 378 -22.49 13.49 10.16
C CYS A 378 -23.35 12.32 10.66
N ILE A 379 -24.27 11.80 9.82
CA ILE A 379 -25.08 10.62 10.14
C ILE A 379 -24.20 9.37 10.30
N VAL A 380 -23.30 9.10 9.34
CA VAL A 380 -22.38 7.96 9.39
C VAL A 380 -21.47 8.01 10.61
N PHE A 381 -20.94 9.19 10.95
CA PHE A 381 -20.12 9.39 12.14
C PHE A 381 -20.92 9.13 13.42
N GLY A 382 -22.16 9.61 13.50
CA GLY A 382 -23.09 9.29 14.58
C GLY A 382 -23.33 7.78 14.74
N VAL A 383 -23.48 7.06 13.63
CA VAL A 383 -23.62 5.59 13.62
C VAL A 383 -22.34 4.90 14.10
N ILE A 384 -21.15 5.35 13.67
CA ILE A 384 -19.85 4.81 14.13
C ILE A 384 -19.69 4.98 15.65
N LEU A 385 -20.08 6.15 16.18
CA LEU A 385 -20.02 6.43 17.63
C LEU A 385 -20.92 5.50 18.46
N ILE A 386 -22.03 5.01 17.89
CA ILE A 386 -22.94 4.07 18.57
C ILE A 386 -22.46 2.62 18.39
N ILE A 387 -22.06 2.24 17.18
CA ILE A 387 -21.69 0.86 16.84
C ILE A 387 -20.34 0.45 17.45
N CYS A 388 -19.35 1.35 17.49
CA CYS A 388 -18.02 1.02 18.00
C CYS A 388 -18.04 0.51 19.47
N PRO A 389 -18.69 1.21 20.42
CA PRO A 389 -18.86 0.71 21.79
C PRO A 389 -19.59 -0.63 21.85
N LEU A 390 -20.63 -0.83 21.03
CA LEU A 390 -21.39 -2.08 20.98
C LEU A 390 -20.54 -3.26 20.51
N ILE A 391 -19.72 -3.08 19.46
CA ILE A 391 -18.83 -4.14 18.96
C ILE A 391 -17.75 -4.45 20.00
N VAL A 392 -17.12 -3.43 20.60
CA VAL A 392 -16.11 -3.63 21.65
C VAL A 392 -16.70 -4.42 22.82
N PHE A 393 -17.91 -4.06 23.27
CA PHE A 393 -18.62 -4.77 24.31
C PHE A 393 -18.96 -6.23 23.92
N ALA A 394 -19.46 -6.45 22.70
CA ALA A 394 -19.80 -7.79 22.21
C ALA A 394 -18.57 -8.70 22.10
N VAL A 395 -17.46 -8.20 21.55
CA VAL A 395 -16.19 -8.95 21.43
C VAL A 395 -15.63 -9.28 22.80
N TYR A 396 -15.69 -8.35 23.74
CA TYR A 396 -15.28 -8.59 25.12
C TYR A 396 -16.13 -9.70 25.77
N SER A 397 -17.46 -9.64 25.65
CA SER A 397 -18.39 -10.64 26.18
C SER A 397 -18.12 -12.03 25.61
N LEU A 398 -18.05 -12.14 24.27
CA LEU A 398 -17.85 -13.41 23.57
C LEU A 398 -16.49 -14.05 23.93
N THR A 399 -15.43 -13.25 23.99
CA THR A 399 -14.07 -13.74 24.31
C THR A 399 -14.01 -14.28 25.74
N SER A 400 -14.69 -13.62 26.69
CA SER A 400 -14.77 -14.05 28.09
C SER A 400 -15.48 -15.41 28.24
N GLU A 401 -16.59 -15.60 27.52
CA GLU A 401 -17.33 -16.87 27.53
C GLU A 401 -16.51 -18.03 26.95
N ILE A 402 -15.88 -17.81 25.78
CA ILE A 402 -15.04 -18.83 25.12
C ILE A 402 -13.88 -19.28 26.04
N GLN A 403 -13.24 -18.33 26.72
CA GLN A 403 -12.15 -18.64 27.66
C GLN A 403 -12.64 -19.49 28.85
N THR A 404 -13.79 -19.14 29.41
CA THR A 404 -14.40 -19.87 30.53
C THR A 404 -14.76 -21.31 30.12
N TYR A 405 -15.32 -21.47 28.91
CA TYR A 405 -15.66 -22.76 28.35
C TYR A 405 -14.43 -23.65 28.10
N SER A 406 -13.37 -23.09 27.53
CA SER A 406 -12.07 -23.78 27.30
C SER A 406 -11.47 -24.36 28.58
N ILE A 407 -11.44 -23.56 29.67
CA ILE A 407 -10.91 -23.99 30.96
C ILE A 407 -11.74 -25.14 31.55
N SER A 408 -13.07 -25.07 31.42
CA SER A 408 -13.98 -26.12 31.88
C SER A 408 -13.71 -27.46 31.20
N ILE A 409 -13.52 -27.44 29.87
CA ILE A 409 -13.17 -28.64 29.10
C ILE A 409 -11.83 -29.22 29.57
N ALA A 410 -10.79 -28.39 29.67
CA ALA A 410 -9.46 -28.84 30.07
C ALA A 410 -9.48 -29.54 31.45
N ASN A 411 -10.25 -29.00 32.40
CA ASN A 411 -10.41 -29.59 33.73
C ASN A 411 -11.16 -30.94 33.69
N ARG A 412 -12.23 -31.05 32.91
CA ARG A 412 -12.98 -32.32 32.75
C ARG A 412 -12.12 -33.41 32.12
N THR A 413 -11.36 -33.09 31.08
CA THR A 413 -10.46 -34.04 30.42
C THR A 413 -9.37 -34.52 31.40
N LYS A 414 -8.82 -33.63 32.23
CA LYS A 414 -7.84 -33.99 33.25
C LYS A 414 -8.42 -34.92 34.32
N ALA A 415 -9.65 -34.66 34.78
CA ALA A 415 -10.33 -35.51 35.75
C ALA A 415 -10.58 -36.92 35.20
N LEU A 416 -11.08 -37.01 33.95
CA LEU A 416 -11.37 -38.29 33.28
C LEU A 416 -10.12 -39.15 33.11
N ASN A 417 -8.99 -38.54 32.72
CA ASN A 417 -7.71 -39.25 32.61
C ASN A 417 -7.21 -39.80 33.95
N LYS A 418 -7.44 -39.08 35.05
CA LYS A 418 -7.05 -39.52 36.40
C LYS A 418 -7.89 -40.72 36.85
N GLU A 419 -9.19 -40.69 36.57
CA GLU A 419 -10.11 -41.77 36.92
C GLU A 419 -9.83 -43.04 36.11
N LYS A 420 -9.63 -42.93 34.79
CA LYS A 420 -9.26 -44.04 33.92
C LYS A 420 -8.00 -44.77 34.42
N LYS A 421 -6.95 -44.03 34.78
CA LYS A 421 -5.70 -44.60 35.29
C LYS A 421 -5.90 -45.37 36.60
N ARG A 422 -6.80 -44.92 37.48
CA ARG A 422 -7.10 -45.60 38.75
C ARG A 422 -7.81 -46.93 38.51
N THR A 423 -8.76 -46.97 37.58
CA THR A 423 -9.50 -48.19 37.21
C THR A 423 -8.57 -49.25 36.61
N ASP A 424 -7.66 -48.85 35.72
CA ASP A 424 -6.68 -49.76 35.10
C ASP A 424 -5.77 -50.43 36.14
N THR A 425 -5.25 -49.68 37.11
CA THR A 425 -4.38 -50.23 38.16
C THR A 425 -5.09 -51.28 39.02
N LEU A 426 -6.35 -51.04 39.42
CA LEU A 426 -7.12 -51.98 40.25
C LEU A 426 -7.39 -53.30 39.50
N LEU A 427 -7.68 -53.22 38.20
CA LEU A 427 -7.95 -54.41 37.39
C LEU A 427 -6.72 -55.32 37.27
N TYR A 428 -5.52 -54.74 37.13
CA TYR A 428 -4.27 -55.50 37.07
C TYR A 428 -3.85 -56.15 38.40
N GLN A 429 -4.41 -55.70 39.53
CA GLN A 429 -4.17 -56.34 40.83
C GLN A 429 -5.03 -57.60 41.02
N MET A 430 -6.17 -57.71 40.34
CA MET A 430 -7.10 -58.84 40.47
C MET A 430 -6.88 -59.92 39.41
N LEU A 431 -6.34 -59.57 38.26
CA LEU A 431 -6.17 -60.47 37.12
C LEU A 431 -4.81 -60.28 36.45
N PRO A 432 -4.25 -61.32 35.80
CA PRO A 432 -3.04 -61.14 34.99
C PRO A 432 -3.25 -60.08 33.91
N LYS A 433 -2.24 -59.24 33.66
CA LYS A 433 -2.32 -58.12 32.69
C LYS A 433 -2.83 -58.52 31.31
N SER A 434 -2.43 -59.68 30.79
CA SER A 434 -2.88 -60.19 29.49
C SER A 434 -4.38 -60.51 29.47
N VAL A 435 -4.91 -61.04 30.57
CA VAL A 435 -6.34 -61.37 30.73
C VAL A 435 -7.16 -60.10 30.99
N ALA A 436 -6.64 -59.18 31.82
CA ALA A 436 -7.27 -57.89 32.11
C ALA A 436 -7.43 -57.02 30.85
N GLU A 437 -6.45 -56.98 29.95
CA GLU A 437 -6.56 -56.23 28.68
C GLU A 437 -7.60 -56.82 27.73
N ARG A 438 -7.69 -58.16 27.62
CA ARG A 438 -8.74 -58.83 26.83
C ARG A 438 -10.13 -58.52 27.39
N LEU A 439 -10.30 -58.55 28.72
CA LEU A 439 -11.57 -58.18 29.36
C LEU A 439 -11.93 -56.70 29.18
N LYS A 440 -10.95 -55.77 29.19
CA LYS A 440 -11.18 -54.34 28.86
C LYS A 440 -11.67 -54.14 27.43
N GLN A 441 -11.34 -55.05 26.53
CA GLN A 441 -11.79 -55.06 25.14
C GLN A 441 -13.11 -55.82 24.95
N ASN A 442 -13.79 -56.23 26.04
CA ASN A 442 -14.98 -57.07 26.04
C ASN A 442 -14.79 -58.44 25.34
N GLU A 443 -13.57 -58.95 25.30
CA GLU A 443 -13.29 -60.29 24.78
C GLU A 443 -13.62 -61.38 25.82
N VAL A 444 -14.16 -62.50 25.36
CA VAL A 444 -14.38 -63.70 26.19
C VAL A 444 -13.02 -64.38 26.41
N VAL A 445 -12.66 -64.64 27.66
CA VAL A 445 -11.41 -65.32 28.01
C VAL A 445 -11.70 -66.80 28.24
N ASP A 446 -11.46 -67.62 27.22
CA ASP A 446 -11.64 -69.08 27.29
C ASP A 446 -10.58 -69.75 28.18
N ALA A 447 -10.91 -70.95 28.68
CA ALA A 447 -9.96 -71.78 29.41
C ALA A 447 -8.88 -72.32 28.46
N GLU A 448 -7.61 -72.15 28.83
CA GLU A 448 -6.45 -72.54 28.04
C GLU A 448 -5.74 -73.74 28.70
N GLN A 449 -5.33 -74.71 27.89
CA GLN A 449 -4.53 -75.85 28.33
C GLN A 449 -3.05 -75.55 28.12
N PHE A 450 -2.28 -75.62 29.21
CA PHE A 450 -0.84 -75.45 29.24
C PHE A 450 -0.18 -76.83 29.29
N SER A 451 0.71 -77.09 28.33
CA SER A 451 1.39 -78.38 28.19
C SER A 451 2.31 -78.70 29.36
N GLU A 452 2.92 -77.68 29.97
CA GLU A 452 3.85 -77.82 31.08
C GLU A 452 3.81 -76.57 31.96
N ALA A 453 3.64 -76.77 33.27
CA ALA A 453 3.73 -75.73 34.28
C ALA A 453 4.31 -76.34 35.56
N THR A 454 4.99 -75.53 36.38
CA THR A 454 5.42 -75.95 37.72
C THR A 454 4.59 -75.23 38.76
N ILE A 455 3.98 -76.00 39.66
CA ILE A 455 3.20 -75.49 40.78
C ILE A 455 4.02 -75.64 42.06
N PHE A 456 4.04 -74.57 42.85
CA PHE A 456 4.54 -74.51 44.21
C PHE A 456 3.36 -74.44 45.17
N PHE A 457 3.35 -75.33 46.15
CA PHE A 457 2.50 -75.26 47.33
C PHE A 457 3.36 -75.10 48.57
N SER A 458 2.95 -74.19 49.46
CA SER A 458 3.45 -74.14 50.83
C SER A 458 2.33 -74.17 51.84
N ASP A 459 2.58 -74.77 53.00
CA ASP A 459 1.67 -74.83 54.13
C ASP A 459 2.42 -74.55 55.44
N ILE A 460 1.73 -74.02 56.46
CA ILE A 460 2.35 -73.68 57.74
C ILE A 460 2.33 -74.89 58.67
N VAL A 461 3.51 -75.35 59.07
CA VAL A 461 3.65 -76.51 59.98
C VAL A 461 3.04 -76.17 61.34
N GLY A 462 1.99 -76.91 61.72
CA GLY A 462 1.32 -76.76 63.01
C GLY A 462 0.38 -75.56 63.08
N PHE A 463 -0.07 -75.02 61.94
CA PHE A 463 -1.01 -73.90 61.89
C PHE A 463 -2.24 -74.11 62.77
N THR A 464 -2.89 -75.28 62.69
CA THR A 464 -4.09 -75.58 63.51
C THR A 464 -3.82 -75.42 65.01
N GLN A 465 -2.62 -75.80 65.46
CA GLN A 465 -2.22 -75.66 66.86
C GLN A 465 -2.01 -74.17 67.20
N ILE A 466 -1.28 -73.44 66.36
CA ILE A 466 -1.01 -72.00 66.53
C ILE A 466 -2.34 -71.21 66.50
N SER A 467 -3.20 -71.47 65.53
CA SER A 467 -4.50 -70.81 65.37
C SER A 467 -5.48 -71.13 66.50
N SER A 468 -5.39 -72.33 67.11
CA SER A 468 -6.21 -72.69 68.29
C SER A 468 -5.80 -71.94 69.56
N GLN A 469 -4.57 -71.44 69.61
CA GLN A 469 -3.99 -70.74 70.77
C GLN A 469 -3.96 -69.20 70.58
N SER A 470 -4.30 -68.71 69.40
CA SER A 470 -4.26 -67.28 69.04
C SER A 470 -5.66 -66.72 68.80
N SER A 471 -5.86 -65.42 69.03
CA SER A 471 -7.13 -64.77 68.67
C SER A 471 -7.28 -64.68 67.14
N PRO A 472 -8.51 -64.66 66.60
CA PRO A 472 -8.73 -64.53 65.16
C PRO A 472 -8.02 -63.32 64.54
N LEU A 473 -7.93 -62.19 65.24
CA LEU A 473 -7.21 -61.00 64.77
C LEU A 473 -5.70 -61.26 64.67
N GLN A 474 -5.11 -61.92 65.68
CA GLN A 474 -3.68 -62.30 65.67
C GLN A 474 -3.36 -63.33 64.59
N VAL A 475 -4.29 -64.23 64.26
CA VAL A 475 -4.13 -65.19 63.15
C VAL A 475 -4.13 -64.46 61.80
N VAL A 476 -5.03 -63.48 61.62
CA VAL A 476 -5.07 -62.65 60.41
C VAL A 476 -3.79 -61.81 60.26
N ASP A 477 -3.32 -61.16 61.32
CA ASP A 477 -2.09 -60.37 61.29
C ASP A 477 -0.85 -61.25 61.01
N MET A 478 -0.82 -62.47 61.55
CA MET A 478 0.20 -63.46 61.27
C MET A 478 0.22 -63.87 59.79
N LEU A 479 -0.95 -64.22 59.23
CA LEU A 479 -1.08 -64.58 57.82
C LEU A 479 -0.74 -63.40 56.90
N ASN A 480 -1.18 -62.19 57.23
CA ASN A 480 -0.84 -60.98 56.47
C ASN A 480 0.66 -60.71 56.48
N SER A 481 1.34 -60.85 57.63
CA SER A 481 2.81 -60.69 57.71
C SER A 481 3.54 -61.70 56.81
N LEU A 482 3.10 -62.96 56.82
CA LEU A 482 3.65 -64.01 55.97
C LEU A 482 3.40 -63.71 54.48
N TYR A 483 2.16 -63.42 54.10
CA TYR A 483 1.79 -63.19 52.71
C TYR A 483 2.37 -61.90 52.14
N LEU A 484 2.54 -60.83 52.95
CA LEU A 484 3.25 -59.63 52.53
C LEU A 484 4.71 -59.92 52.19
N CYS A 485 5.39 -60.72 53.01
CA CYS A 485 6.76 -61.16 52.75
C CYS A 485 6.83 -61.95 51.44
N PHE A 486 5.89 -62.87 51.22
CA PHE A 486 5.85 -63.67 49.99
C PHE A 486 5.53 -62.83 48.76
N ASP A 487 4.49 -62.00 48.82
CA ASP A 487 4.03 -61.15 47.72
C ASP A 487 5.15 -60.21 47.24
N GLN A 488 5.94 -59.64 48.14
CA GLN A 488 7.11 -58.82 47.80
C GLN A 488 8.23 -59.59 47.08
N ARG A 489 8.41 -60.88 47.41
CA ARG A 489 9.48 -61.71 46.83
C ARG A 489 9.07 -62.28 45.48
N ILE A 490 7.83 -62.75 45.34
CA ILE A 490 7.37 -63.34 44.09
C ILE A 490 7.33 -62.33 42.93
N GLU A 491 7.20 -61.02 43.19
CA GLU A 491 7.28 -59.97 42.15
C GLU A 491 8.62 -59.96 41.41
N MET A 492 9.69 -60.54 41.98
CA MET A 492 11.02 -60.63 41.38
C MET A 492 11.19 -61.82 40.42
N TYR A 493 10.20 -62.75 40.37
CA TYR A 493 10.26 -63.99 39.60
C TYR A 493 9.14 -64.05 38.57
N ASP A 494 9.31 -64.85 37.51
CA ASP A 494 8.28 -65.08 36.49
C ASP A 494 7.24 -66.10 37.00
N VAL A 495 6.46 -65.67 37.98
CA VAL A 495 5.48 -66.49 38.69
C VAL A 495 4.16 -65.75 38.88
N TYR A 496 3.07 -66.49 38.95
CA TYR A 496 1.74 -65.98 39.18
C TYR A 496 1.15 -66.55 40.48
N LYS A 497 0.66 -65.67 41.34
CA LYS A 497 -0.04 -66.03 42.57
C LYS A 497 -1.45 -66.50 42.25
N VAL A 498 -1.78 -67.68 42.76
CA VAL A 498 -3.11 -68.30 42.61
C VAL A 498 -3.86 -68.14 43.91
N GLU A 499 -5.18 -67.96 43.85
CA GLU A 499 -6.00 -67.92 45.06
C GLU A 499 -5.98 -69.28 45.77
N THR A 500 -5.74 -69.27 47.08
CA THR A 500 -5.70 -70.45 47.94
C THR A 500 -6.78 -70.45 49.02
N ILE A 501 -6.98 -71.60 49.65
CA ILE A 501 -7.91 -71.80 50.76
C ILE A 501 -7.08 -72.04 52.03
N GLY A 502 -7.26 -71.21 53.06
CA GLY A 502 -6.61 -71.36 54.36
C GLY A 502 -5.20 -70.76 54.44
N ASP A 503 -4.29 -71.50 55.05
CA ASP A 503 -2.88 -71.20 55.30
C ASP A 503 -1.94 -71.68 54.18
N ALA A 504 -2.50 -72.31 53.15
CA ALA A 504 -1.75 -72.69 51.97
C ALA A 504 -1.43 -71.46 51.10
N TYR A 505 -0.24 -71.43 50.50
CA TYR A 505 0.15 -70.43 49.49
C TYR A 505 0.53 -71.15 48.20
N MET A 506 -0.12 -70.77 47.10
CA MET A 506 0.00 -71.43 45.80
C MET A 506 0.53 -70.45 44.76
N VAL A 507 1.60 -70.87 44.10
CA VAL A 507 2.25 -70.09 43.05
C VAL A 507 2.50 -71.01 41.85
N VAL A 508 2.32 -70.49 40.65
CA VAL A 508 2.58 -71.24 39.41
C VAL A 508 3.51 -70.45 38.50
N SER A 509 4.36 -71.14 37.77
CA SER A 509 5.12 -70.58 36.64
C SER A 509 4.79 -71.34 35.36
N GLY A 510 4.92 -70.67 34.22
CA GLY A 510 4.49 -71.18 32.91
C GLY A 510 3.02 -70.86 32.55
N VAL A 511 2.31 -70.16 33.45
CA VAL A 511 0.91 -69.72 33.29
C VAL A 511 0.77 -68.30 33.87
N PRO A 512 0.03 -67.36 33.22
CA PRO A 512 -0.71 -67.51 31.96
C PRO A 512 0.15 -67.42 30.71
N ARG A 513 1.47 -67.18 30.84
CA ARG A 513 2.41 -67.15 29.73
C ARG A 513 3.36 -68.33 29.84
N GLN A 514 3.43 -69.13 28.79
CA GLN A 514 4.38 -70.24 28.68
C GLN A 514 5.81 -69.68 28.61
N ASN A 515 6.72 -70.18 29.45
CA ASN A 515 8.12 -69.73 29.49
C ASN A 515 9.13 -70.85 29.14
N GLY A 516 8.65 -71.91 28.48
CA GLY A 516 9.42 -73.12 28.18
C GLY A 516 9.76 -73.88 29.48
N LYS A 517 10.83 -74.67 29.51
CA LYS A 517 11.21 -75.44 30.72
C LYS A 517 11.63 -74.57 31.93
N ARG A 518 11.74 -73.25 31.76
CA ARG A 518 12.19 -72.31 32.81
C ARG A 518 11.23 -72.21 33.98
N HIS A 519 9.94 -72.55 33.82
CA HIS A 519 8.98 -72.56 34.93
C HIS A 519 9.47 -73.35 36.15
N ALA A 520 10.16 -74.48 35.93
CA ALA A 520 10.70 -75.29 37.02
C ALA A 520 11.82 -74.55 37.76
N ALA A 521 12.72 -73.87 37.03
CA ALA A 521 13.81 -73.11 37.62
C ALA A 521 13.34 -71.85 38.36
N GLU A 522 12.34 -71.14 37.83
CA GLU A 522 11.72 -69.98 38.50
C GLU A 522 11.10 -70.39 39.84
N ILE A 523 10.30 -71.46 39.85
CA ILE A 523 9.70 -71.99 41.09
C ILE A 523 10.76 -72.53 42.06
N ALA A 524 11.76 -73.25 41.58
CA ALA A 524 12.82 -73.78 42.43
C ALA A 524 13.65 -72.66 43.08
N THR A 525 13.95 -71.60 42.34
CA THR A 525 14.71 -70.45 42.83
C THR A 525 13.88 -69.63 43.81
N MET A 526 12.64 -69.31 43.45
CA MET A 526 11.68 -68.66 44.33
C MET A 526 11.48 -69.45 45.62
N GLY A 527 11.32 -70.76 45.54
CA GLY A 527 11.17 -71.63 46.71
C GLY A 527 12.37 -71.57 47.65
N LEU A 528 13.60 -71.55 47.12
CA LEU A 528 14.82 -71.40 47.91
C LEU A 528 14.91 -70.01 48.56
N ASP A 529 14.57 -68.95 47.83
CA ASP A 529 14.55 -67.57 48.32
C ASP A 529 13.50 -67.36 49.43
N LEU A 530 12.30 -67.91 49.26
CA LEU A 530 11.26 -67.91 50.29
C LEU A 530 11.72 -68.67 51.54
N MET A 531 12.41 -69.81 51.37
CA MET A 531 12.97 -70.59 52.50
C MET A 531 14.09 -69.85 53.23
N GLU A 532 14.87 -69.02 52.56
CA GLU A 532 15.88 -68.19 53.22
C GLU A 532 15.22 -67.08 54.05
N HIS A 533 14.23 -66.39 53.48
CA HIS A 533 13.54 -65.28 54.12
C HIS A 533 12.62 -65.72 55.27
N ILE A 534 11.95 -66.86 55.14
CA ILE A 534 11.06 -67.37 56.19
C ILE A 534 11.81 -67.69 57.49
N ASN A 535 13.06 -68.17 57.38
CA ASN A 535 13.91 -68.47 58.53
C ASN A 535 14.29 -67.21 59.34
N ARG A 536 14.05 -66.01 58.81
CA ARG A 536 14.25 -64.71 59.47
C ARG A 536 12.95 -64.08 59.98
N LEU A 537 11.79 -64.60 59.58
CA LEU A 537 10.48 -64.04 59.94
C LEU A 537 9.93 -64.69 61.22
N GLU A 538 9.64 -63.86 62.22
CA GLU A 538 9.00 -64.29 63.48
C GLU A 538 7.48 -64.09 63.42
N ILE A 539 6.75 -64.91 64.18
CA ILE A 539 5.30 -64.77 64.33
C ILE A 539 5.02 -63.51 65.18
N PRO A 540 4.30 -62.49 64.66
CA PRO A 540 4.20 -61.18 65.31
C PRO A 540 3.70 -61.19 66.76
N HIS A 541 2.84 -62.14 67.11
CA HIS A 541 2.24 -62.28 68.45
C HIS A 541 2.91 -63.36 69.32
N LEU A 542 3.91 -64.09 68.79
CA LEU A 542 4.69 -65.11 69.49
C LEU A 542 6.19 -64.86 69.28
N PRO A 543 6.79 -63.93 70.06
CA PRO A 543 8.20 -63.55 69.93
C PRO A 543 9.13 -64.77 70.08
N GLY A 544 10.15 -64.87 69.22
CA GLY A 544 11.10 -65.99 69.22
C GLY A 544 10.58 -67.30 68.58
N THR A 545 9.30 -67.36 68.17
CA THR A 545 8.78 -68.48 67.37
C THR A 545 8.83 -68.12 65.89
N LYS A 546 9.61 -68.89 65.12
CA LYS A 546 9.75 -68.71 63.67
C LYS A 546 8.72 -69.52 62.90
N PHE A 547 8.35 -69.02 61.73
CA PHE A 547 7.54 -69.80 60.80
C PHE A 547 8.32 -71.04 60.32
N ARG A 548 7.61 -72.17 60.24
CA ARG A 548 8.11 -73.40 59.62
C ARG A 548 7.15 -73.80 58.53
N LEU A 549 7.67 -74.04 57.34
CA LEU A 549 6.84 -74.32 56.18
C LEU A 549 7.06 -75.74 55.68
N ARG A 550 6.00 -76.40 55.25
CA ARG A 550 6.10 -77.53 54.34
C ARG A 550 5.96 -77.01 52.93
N THR A 551 6.74 -77.56 52.02
CA THR A 551 6.70 -77.13 50.61
C THR A 551 6.78 -78.31 49.67
N GLY A 552 5.96 -78.23 48.63
CA GLY A 552 5.87 -79.22 47.57
C GLY A 552 5.85 -78.58 46.20
N CYS A 553 6.65 -79.12 45.28
CA CYS A 553 6.69 -78.67 43.89
C CYS A 553 6.46 -79.84 42.94
N HIS A 554 5.58 -79.65 41.98
CA HIS A 554 5.34 -80.62 40.92
C HIS A 554 5.18 -79.92 39.57
N SER A 555 5.68 -80.58 38.53
CA SER A 555 5.65 -80.10 37.15
C SER A 555 4.82 -81.04 36.28
N GLY A 556 3.90 -80.48 35.50
CA GLY A 556 2.99 -81.23 34.64
C GLY A 556 2.00 -80.32 33.90
N PRO A 557 1.13 -80.89 33.05
CA PRO A 557 0.13 -80.13 32.29
C PRO A 557 -0.97 -79.56 33.20
N VAL A 558 -1.47 -78.36 32.91
CA VAL A 558 -2.54 -77.69 33.68
C VAL A 558 -3.53 -76.98 32.75
N VAL A 559 -4.77 -76.82 33.19
CA VAL A 559 -5.77 -75.99 32.51
C VAL A 559 -5.99 -74.74 33.35
N ALA A 560 -5.96 -73.55 32.75
CA ALA A 560 -6.21 -72.29 33.47
C ALA A 560 -7.23 -71.41 32.74
N GLY A 561 -8.09 -70.74 33.50
CA GLY A 561 -9.17 -69.92 32.93
C GLY A 561 -9.82 -68.99 33.94
N VAL A 562 -10.62 -68.04 33.46
CA VAL A 562 -11.36 -67.10 34.31
C VAL A 562 -12.70 -67.71 34.70
N VAL A 563 -12.96 -67.80 36.00
CA VAL A 563 -14.22 -68.31 36.56
C VAL A 563 -15.00 -67.15 37.19
N GLY A 564 -16.29 -67.06 36.87
CA GLY A 564 -17.22 -66.06 37.42
C GLY A 564 -17.32 -64.77 36.60
N SER A 565 -18.55 -64.30 36.36
CA SER A 565 -18.82 -63.09 35.56
C SER A 565 -18.86 -61.79 36.38
N LYS A 566 -19.30 -61.85 37.64
CA LYS A 566 -19.36 -60.69 38.55
C LYS A 566 -18.05 -60.45 39.31
N MET A 567 -17.32 -61.51 39.61
CA MET A 567 -16.03 -61.49 40.31
C MET A 567 -15.08 -62.45 39.60
N PRO A 568 -14.43 -62.04 38.50
CA PRO A 568 -13.58 -62.90 37.71
C PRO A 568 -12.33 -63.31 38.50
N ARG A 569 -12.08 -64.61 38.60
CA ARG A 569 -10.90 -65.20 39.26
C ARG A 569 -10.15 -66.08 38.27
N TYR A 570 -8.83 -65.95 38.20
CA TYR A 570 -8.01 -66.79 37.33
C TYR A 570 -7.62 -68.07 38.07
N CYS A 571 -8.23 -69.19 37.73
CA CYS A 571 -8.12 -70.46 38.45
C CYS A 571 -7.34 -71.50 37.62
N LEU A 572 -6.65 -72.42 38.31
CA LEU A 572 -6.00 -73.58 37.68
C LEU A 572 -6.70 -74.88 38.07
N PHE A 573 -6.77 -75.80 37.12
CA PHE A 573 -7.38 -77.11 37.24
C PHE A 573 -6.46 -78.19 36.64
N GLY A 574 -6.58 -79.41 37.14
CA GLY A 574 -5.86 -80.58 36.62
C GLY A 574 -5.20 -81.43 37.70
N GLU A 575 -4.78 -82.62 37.29
CA GLU A 575 -4.10 -83.59 38.16
C GLU A 575 -2.82 -83.02 38.77
N THR A 576 -2.08 -82.20 38.02
CA THR A 576 -0.86 -81.52 38.46
C THR A 576 -1.06 -80.69 39.73
N VAL A 577 -2.21 -80.02 39.89
CA VAL A 577 -2.54 -79.24 41.10
C VAL A 577 -2.68 -80.18 42.32
N SER A 578 -3.39 -81.29 42.14
CA SER A 578 -3.61 -82.28 43.20
C SER A 578 -2.31 -82.99 43.59
N VAL A 579 -1.45 -83.28 42.63
CA VAL A 579 -0.13 -83.87 42.86
C VAL A 579 0.79 -82.90 43.60
N ALA A 580 0.82 -81.63 43.20
CA ALA A 580 1.63 -80.60 43.85
C ALA A 580 1.23 -80.40 45.32
N SER A 581 -0.08 -80.36 45.61
CA SER A 581 -0.61 -80.33 46.98
C SER A 581 -0.19 -81.56 47.79
N LYS A 582 -0.19 -82.76 47.20
CA LYS A 582 0.29 -83.99 47.86
C LYS A 582 1.81 -83.96 48.11
N MET A 583 2.59 -83.40 47.20
CA MET A 583 4.03 -83.18 47.42
C MET A 583 4.27 -82.26 48.62
N GLU A 584 3.43 -81.26 48.84
CA GLU A 584 3.51 -80.38 50.02
C GLU A 584 3.20 -81.17 51.29
N SER A 585 2.06 -81.88 51.32
CA SER A 585 1.56 -82.51 52.54
C SER A 585 2.50 -83.61 53.06
N LEU A 586 3.20 -84.29 52.14
CA LEU A 586 4.25 -85.29 52.42
C LEU A 586 5.63 -84.69 52.67
N GLY A 587 5.76 -83.37 52.55
CA GLY A 587 6.99 -82.62 52.78
C GLY A 587 7.42 -82.64 54.25
N LYS A 588 8.68 -82.26 54.48
CA LYS A 588 9.22 -82.04 55.83
C LYS A 588 9.34 -80.54 56.08
N ALA A 589 9.24 -80.14 57.34
CA ALA A 589 9.40 -78.75 57.74
C ALA A 589 10.73 -78.18 57.23
N ASN A 590 10.66 -76.99 56.62
CA ASN A 590 11.76 -76.22 56.03
C ASN A 590 12.59 -76.99 54.98
N ARG A 591 11.94 -77.91 54.25
CA ARG A 591 12.53 -78.57 53.08
C ARG A 591 11.58 -78.51 51.89
N ILE A 592 12.15 -78.27 50.71
CA ILE A 592 11.41 -78.21 49.46
C ILE A 592 11.36 -79.61 48.86
N HIS A 593 10.18 -80.22 48.89
CA HIS A 593 9.93 -81.53 48.32
C HIS A 593 9.58 -81.38 46.85
N ILE A 594 10.29 -82.08 45.96
CA ILE A 594 10.06 -82.03 44.52
C ILE A 594 9.75 -83.43 43.98
N SER A 595 8.78 -83.50 43.07
CA SER A 595 8.46 -84.73 42.33
C SER A 595 9.53 -85.09 41.30
N GLU A 596 9.55 -86.34 40.82
CA GLU A 596 10.43 -86.82 39.75
C GLU A 596 10.40 -85.94 38.49
N THR A 597 9.21 -85.52 38.03
CA THR A 597 9.08 -84.67 36.84
C THR A 597 9.78 -83.31 36.99
N THR A 598 9.66 -82.68 38.16
CA THR A 598 10.37 -81.43 38.48
C THR A 598 11.88 -81.66 38.59
N TYR A 599 12.31 -82.79 39.16
CA TYR A 599 13.72 -83.14 39.24
C TYR A 599 14.35 -83.31 37.86
N ASP A 600 13.67 -83.98 36.93
CA ASP A 600 14.16 -84.18 35.56
C ASP A 600 14.33 -82.84 34.83
N LEU A 601 13.38 -81.91 35.01
CA LEU A 601 13.46 -80.57 34.44
C LEU A 601 14.61 -79.75 35.01
N LEU A 602 14.79 -79.76 36.33
CA LEU A 602 15.87 -79.04 36.99
C LEU A 602 17.24 -79.64 36.67
N SER A 603 17.33 -80.96 36.56
CA SER A 603 18.56 -81.67 36.17
C SER A 603 18.96 -81.33 34.74
N GLY A 604 17.98 -81.18 33.83
CA GLY A 604 18.22 -80.75 32.46
C GLY A 604 18.66 -79.29 32.31
N LEU A 605 18.29 -78.41 33.25
CA LEU A 605 18.67 -76.99 33.24
C LEU A 605 20.03 -76.72 33.92
N GLY A 606 20.41 -77.56 34.89
CA GLY A 606 21.67 -77.45 35.63
C GLY A 606 21.66 -76.38 36.74
N GLY A 607 22.66 -76.43 37.63
CA GLY A 607 22.85 -75.43 38.70
C GLY A 607 22.04 -75.63 39.98
N PHE A 608 21.28 -76.72 40.12
CA PHE A 608 20.52 -77.08 41.32
C PHE A 608 21.06 -78.34 41.97
N VAL A 609 21.23 -78.30 43.30
CA VAL A 609 21.66 -79.46 44.09
C VAL A 609 20.43 -80.11 44.72
N MET A 610 20.22 -81.40 44.39
CA MET A 610 19.03 -82.17 44.76
C MET A 610 19.44 -83.53 45.33
N GLU A 611 18.73 -84.01 46.34
CA GLU A 611 19.00 -85.30 47.02
C GLU A 611 17.77 -86.22 46.94
N GLU A 612 17.96 -87.49 46.55
CA GLU A 612 16.88 -88.48 46.54
C GLU A 612 16.37 -88.79 47.95
N ARG A 613 15.06 -88.88 48.08
CA ARG A 613 14.34 -89.08 49.34
C ARG A 613 14.34 -90.57 49.72
N LYS A 614 15.17 -90.99 50.68
CA LYS A 614 15.39 -92.43 51.05
C LYS A 614 14.42 -93.00 52.11
N ASP A 615 13.43 -92.24 52.55
CA ASP A 615 12.45 -92.67 53.55
C ASP A 615 11.35 -93.56 52.93
N ASN A 616 11.25 -94.80 53.41
CA ASN A 616 10.31 -95.86 52.97
C ASN A 616 8.82 -95.61 53.27
N PHE A 617 8.36 -94.36 53.28
CA PHE A 617 7.01 -94.00 53.72
C PHE A 617 5.90 -94.34 52.70
N MET A 618 6.24 -94.61 51.44
CA MET A 618 5.27 -94.78 50.34
C MET A 618 4.50 -96.11 50.31
N LYS A 619 4.66 -97.01 51.29
CA LYS A 619 3.98 -98.33 51.25
C LYS A 619 2.53 -98.34 51.78
N ASN A 620 2.08 -97.32 52.51
CA ASN A 620 0.82 -97.40 53.27
C ASN A 620 -0.24 -96.32 52.93
N ASP A 621 -0.02 -95.45 51.95
CA ASP A 621 -0.98 -94.38 51.61
C ASP A 621 -1.79 -94.75 50.34
N ARG A 622 -3.07 -95.06 50.54
CA ARG A 622 -3.98 -95.49 49.46
C ARG A 622 -4.24 -94.40 48.41
N ASP A 623 -4.12 -93.13 48.78
CA ASP A 623 -4.41 -92.02 47.87
C ASP A 623 -3.22 -91.71 46.95
N LEU A 624 -1.99 -92.07 47.33
CA LEU A 624 -0.80 -91.94 46.50
C LEU A 624 -0.67 -93.07 45.48
N LEU A 625 -1.04 -94.30 45.86
CA LEU A 625 -1.05 -95.47 44.96
C LEU A 625 -2.05 -95.32 43.81
N ASN A 626 -3.14 -94.55 44.00
CA ASN A 626 -4.13 -94.29 42.96
C ASN A 626 -3.70 -93.22 41.95
N VAL A 627 -2.93 -92.22 42.40
CA VAL A 627 -2.49 -91.09 41.57
C VAL A 627 -1.23 -91.46 40.79
N PHE A 628 -0.29 -92.12 41.45
CA PHE A 628 0.94 -92.57 40.83
C PHE A 628 0.89 -94.08 40.67
N ARG A 629 0.65 -94.56 39.45
CA ARG A 629 0.58 -95.99 39.10
C ARG A 629 1.97 -96.66 39.22
N GLY A 630 2.50 -96.82 40.43
CA GLY A 630 3.79 -97.48 40.70
C GLY A 630 4.60 -96.84 41.83
N SER A 631 5.81 -97.35 42.06
CA SER A 631 6.78 -96.73 42.98
C SER A 631 7.34 -95.45 42.36
N VAL A 632 7.16 -94.30 43.01
CA VAL A 632 7.67 -93.01 42.55
C VAL A 632 8.92 -92.63 43.34
N ARG A 633 9.87 -91.99 42.68
CA ARG A 633 11.02 -91.36 43.35
C ARG A 633 10.73 -89.89 43.59
N THR A 634 11.07 -89.38 44.77
CA THR A 634 10.97 -87.94 45.06
C THR A 634 12.28 -87.43 45.61
N TYR A 635 12.47 -86.11 45.57
CA TYR A 635 13.76 -85.48 45.87
C TYR A 635 13.58 -84.28 46.82
N TRP A 636 14.64 -83.94 47.53
CA TRP A 636 14.78 -82.69 48.26
C TRP A 636 15.59 -81.70 47.43
N LEU A 637 15.07 -80.49 47.22
CA LEU A 637 15.84 -79.38 46.66
C LEU A 637 16.62 -78.69 47.79
N LEU A 638 17.95 -78.59 47.64
CA LEU A 638 18.85 -78.11 48.70
C LEU A 638 19.36 -76.68 48.47
N ARG A 639 19.96 -76.40 47.30
CA ARG A 639 20.54 -75.09 46.97
C ARG A 639 20.70 -74.89 45.47
N ARG A 640 20.90 -73.64 45.05
CA ARG A 640 21.30 -73.24 43.69
C ARG A 640 22.74 -72.72 43.71
N GLU A 641 23.53 -73.02 42.68
CA GLU A 641 24.90 -72.52 42.55
C GLU A 641 24.92 -71.08 41.99
N GLY A 642 25.62 -70.15 42.66
CA GLY A 642 25.90 -68.80 42.14
C GLY A 642 24.93 -67.65 42.50
N PHE A 643 24.13 -67.75 43.56
CA PHE A 643 23.19 -66.68 43.94
C PHE A 643 23.87 -65.57 44.78
N GLN A 644 24.04 -64.36 44.22
CA GLN A 644 24.44 -63.11 44.91
C GLN A 644 23.50 -61.97 44.46
N SER A 645 22.94 -61.20 45.39
CA SER A 645 21.97 -60.11 45.10
C SER A 645 22.65 -58.73 44.96
N GLU A 646 22.34 -58.02 43.87
CA GLU A 646 22.78 -56.65 43.53
C GLU A 646 22.10 -55.56 44.39
N PHE A 647 22.64 -54.32 44.38
CA PHE A 647 21.94 -53.08 43.94
C PHE A 647 22.73 -51.79 44.27
N SER A 648 22.82 -50.82 43.33
CA SER A 648 22.55 -49.39 43.60
C SER A 648 22.40 -48.53 42.32
N GLU A 649 21.69 -47.41 42.51
CA GLU A 649 20.88 -46.56 41.60
C GLU A 649 21.57 -45.31 40.99
N SER A 650 20.94 -44.75 39.93
CA SER A 650 20.54 -43.34 39.63
C SER A 650 21.49 -42.14 39.99
N SER A 651 21.49 -40.92 39.43
CA SER A 651 20.78 -40.17 38.37
C SER A 651 21.32 -38.70 38.33
N ARG A 652 20.96 -37.94 37.27
CA ARG A 652 20.65 -36.48 37.19
C ARG A 652 21.68 -35.38 36.81
N SER A 653 21.08 -34.45 36.05
CA SER A 653 21.37 -33.17 35.36
C SER A 653 21.88 -31.93 36.14
N SER A 654 22.39 -30.91 35.43
CA SER A 654 21.85 -29.50 35.40
C SER A 654 22.64 -28.54 34.47
N THR A 655 22.02 -27.40 34.09
CA THR A 655 22.31 -26.43 32.99
C THR A 655 22.85 -25.04 33.49
N PRO A 656 22.75 -23.88 32.76
CA PRO A 656 23.84 -23.12 32.07
C PRO A 656 23.97 -21.63 32.53
N ASP A 657 24.73 -20.74 31.84
CA ASP A 657 24.49 -19.27 31.89
C ASP A 657 25.16 -18.37 30.79
N SER A 658 24.33 -17.44 30.27
CA SER A 658 24.46 -15.96 30.07
C SER A 658 25.43 -15.19 29.11
N MET A 659 24.98 -13.94 28.83
CA MET A 659 25.63 -12.65 28.40
C MET A 659 25.66 -12.29 26.89
N SER A 660 25.59 -11.03 26.39
CA SER A 660 25.16 -9.68 26.86
C SER A 660 25.31 -8.64 25.70
N GLU A 661 24.47 -7.59 25.70
CA GLU A 661 24.57 -6.15 25.25
C GLU A 661 25.39 -5.61 24.04
N VAL A 662 24.92 -4.49 23.45
CA VAL A 662 25.59 -3.15 23.28
C VAL A 662 24.67 -2.15 22.51
N ASN A 663 24.97 -0.85 22.59
CA ASN A 663 24.10 0.32 22.69
C ASN A 663 24.51 1.46 21.70
N GLU A 664 23.64 2.49 21.53
CA GLU A 664 23.91 3.93 21.24
C GLU A 664 23.68 4.65 19.86
N ARG A 665 22.66 5.56 19.88
CA ARG A 665 22.64 7.06 19.70
C ARG A 665 22.74 7.82 18.32
N ASN A 666 21.64 8.54 18.03
CA ASN A 666 21.40 10.01 17.90
C ASN A 666 21.78 10.92 16.67
N ALA A 667 20.77 11.76 16.30
CA ALA A 667 20.75 13.26 16.15
C ALA A 667 20.61 13.98 14.77
N SER A 668 19.37 14.42 14.46
CA SER A 668 18.79 15.78 14.29
C SER A 668 19.31 16.94 13.37
N LYS A 669 18.31 17.50 12.61
CA LYS A 669 17.86 18.93 12.42
C LYS A 669 18.44 19.87 11.32
N GLY A 670 17.50 20.57 10.64
CA GLY A 670 17.62 21.91 10.02
C GLY A 670 16.28 22.45 9.47
N LYS A 671 15.86 23.66 9.85
CA LYS A 671 14.60 24.39 9.51
C LYS A 671 14.93 25.66 8.70
N ILE A 672 14.05 26.09 7.78
CA ILE A 672 13.91 27.49 7.31
C ILE A 672 12.42 27.83 7.15
N ASN A 673 12.01 29.03 7.59
CA ASN A 673 10.66 29.60 7.51
C ASN A 673 10.51 30.49 6.27
N HIS A 674 9.37 30.41 5.56
CA HIS A 674 8.88 31.42 4.61
C HIS A 674 7.44 31.73 4.98
N GLU A 675 7.20 32.94 5.51
CA GLU A 675 5.87 33.51 5.65
C GLU A 675 5.61 34.42 4.46
N ASP A 676 4.39 34.28 3.95
CA ASP A 676 3.67 35.26 3.15
C ASP A 676 4.21 35.52 1.76
N GLU A 677 3.70 34.70 0.83
CA GLU A 677 4.04 34.81 -0.55
C GLU A 677 2.80 34.51 -1.59
N ASN A 678 1.80 35.35 -1.95
CA ASN A 678 0.95 35.29 -3.21
C ASN A 678 0.78 36.62 -4.01
N LYS A 679 1.33 36.77 -5.24
CA LYS A 679 1.09 37.88 -6.21
C LYS A 679 0.97 37.36 -7.66
N PHE A 680 0.04 37.91 -8.43
CA PHE A 680 -0.14 37.67 -9.88
C PHE A 680 0.45 38.82 -10.70
N GLU A 681 1.24 38.48 -11.72
CA GLU A 681 1.87 39.42 -12.62
C GLU A 681 1.60 38.97 -14.07
N VAL A 682 0.94 39.83 -14.84
CA VAL A 682 0.80 39.65 -16.30
C VAL A 682 1.62 40.71 -16.99
N ASN A 683 2.56 40.23 -17.78
CA ASN A 683 3.37 41.04 -18.67
C ASN A 683 3.11 40.58 -20.10
N TYR A 684 2.81 41.52 -20.97
CA TYR A 684 2.84 41.29 -22.41
C TYR A 684 4.26 41.54 -22.88
N PHE A 685 4.87 40.55 -23.54
CA PHE A 685 6.18 40.72 -24.14
C PHE A 685 6.15 40.25 -25.59
N GLY A 686 6.76 41.06 -26.46
CA GLY A 686 7.04 40.70 -27.85
C GLY A 686 8.53 40.43 -28.00
N THR A 687 8.89 39.38 -28.72
CA THR A 687 10.27 39.04 -29.03
C THR A 687 10.35 38.46 -30.45
N ALA A 688 11.53 38.52 -31.06
CA ALA A 688 11.79 37.77 -32.28
C ALA A 688 11.62 36.26 -32.05
N GLU A 689 11.11 35.54 -33.04
CA GLU A 689 10.97 34.07 -33.00
C GLU A 689 12.34 33.37 -32.89
N HIS A 690 13.36 34.00 -33.51
CA HIS A 690 14.72 33.50 -33.64
C HIS A 690 15.68 34.31 -32.78
N GLY A 691 15.60 34.09 -31.47
CA GLY A 691 16.38 34.85 -30.49
C GLY A 691 16.70 34.01 -29.26
N GLY A 692 17.93 34.14 -28.76
CA GLY A 692 18.45 33.30 -27.68
C GLY A 692 18.42 31.81 -28.07
N THR A 693 18.26 30.92 -27.10
CA THR A 693 18.01 29.50 -27.39
C THR A 693 16.64 29.35 -28.05
N HIS A 694 16.63 28.92 -29.31
CA HIS A 694 15.41 28.83 -30.11
C HIS A 694 15.47 27.62 -31.04
N LEU A 695 14.29 27.21 -31.52
CA LEU A 695 14.14 26.13 -32.48
C LEU A 695 13.67 26.67 -33.81
N ASP A 696 14.41 26.34 -34.86
CA ASP A 696 14.04 26.65 -36.24
C ASP A 696 13.11 25.57 -36.78
N ALA A 697 11.91 25.98 -37.15
CA ALA A 697 11.01 25.09 -37.86
C ALA A 697 11.52 24.91 -39.30
N PRO A 698 11.32 23.74 -39.93
CA PRO A 698 11.67 23.53 -41.33
C PRO A 698 11.12 24.58 -42.32
N ALA A 699 9.98 25.20 -42.00
CA ALA A 699 9.42 26.30 -42.79
C ALA A 699 10.27 27.59 -42.78
N HIS A 700 11.22 27.74 -41.85
CA HIS A 700 12.08 28.91 -41.72
C HIS A 700 12.90 29.16 -42.99
N PHE A 701 13.49 28.11 -43.56
CA PHE A 701 14.33 28.17 -44.76
C PHE A 701 13.78 27.38 -45.95
N PHE A 702 12.68 26.63 -45.80
CA PHE A 702 12.08 25.86 -46.89
C PHE A 702 10.55 25.98 -46.95
N ARG A 703 10.04 26.64 -48.00
CA ARG A 703 8.60 26.86 -48.20
C ARG A 703 7.85 25.53 -48.30
N GLY A 704 6.71 25.43 -47.60
CA GLY A 704 5.83 24.26 -47.64
C GLY A 704 6.20 23.15 -46.66
N ARG A 705 7.19 23.36 -45.78
CA ARG A 705 7.52 22.44 -44.68
C ARG A 705 6.83 22.82 -43.37
N ALA A 706 7.05 22.02 -42.34
CA ALA A 706 6.42 22.20 -41.04
C ALA A 706 6.80 23.56 -40.42
N ARG A 707 5.78 24.33 -40.04
CA ARG A 707 5.89 25.52 -39.17
C ARG A 707 5.90 25.09 -37.70
N ALA A 708 6.31 25.97 -36.79
CA ALA A 708 6.46 25.67 -35.36
C ALA A 708 5.23 24.99 -34.74
N SER A 709 4.03 25.46 -35.06
CA SER A 709 2.76 24.85 -34.62
C SER A 709 2.54 23.42 -35.13
N ASN A 710 3.11 23.08 -36.28
CA ASN A 710 2.85 21.84 -37.01
C ASN A 710 3.95 20.77 -36.79
N ILE A 711 4.99 21.08 -36.01
CA ILE A 711 6.02 20.10 -35.67
C ILE A 711 5.42 19.08 -34.70
N PRO A 712 5.41 17.79 -35.05
CA PRO A 712 4.86 16.75 -34.19
C PRO A 712 5.75 16.55 -32.95
N MET A 713 5.18 16.14 -31.83
CA MET A 713 5.89 16.12 -30.54
C MET A 713 7.09 15.15 -30.57
N GLU A 714 6.99 14.08 -31.34
CA GLU A 714 8.02 13.05 -31.51
C GLU A 714 9.26 13.61 -32.23
N LYS A 715 9.14 14.75 -32.91
CA LYS A 715 10.25 15.47 -33.56
C LYS A 715 10.93 16.50 -32.65
N LEU A 716 10.39 16.74 -31.45
CA LEU A 716 10.90 17.73 -30.49
C LEU A 716 11.80 17.12 -29.40
N GLY A 717 12.26 15.89 -29.58
CA GLY A 717 13.22 15.25 -28.68
C GLY A 717 13.67 13.88 -29.15
N GLY A 718 14.62 13.31 -28.41
CA GLY A 718 15.20 12.00 -28.71
C GLY A 718 16.53 11.73 -28.02
N PRO A 719 17.20 10.62 -28.37
CA PRO A 719 18.53 10.29 -27.86
C PRO A 719 19.52 11.42 -28.15
N GLY A 720 20.18 11.93 -27.11
CA GLY A 720 21.18 12.98 -27.21
C GLY A 720 22.51 12.46 -27.75
N VAL A 721 23.01 13.14 -28.78
CA VAL A 721 24.31 12.89 -29.41
C VAL A 721 25.07 14.20 -29.42
N ILE A 722 26.08 14.33 -28.56
CA ILE A 722 26.90 15.55 -28.50
C ILE A 722 28.20 15.31 -29.26
N ILE A 723 28.38 16.01 -30.37
CA ILE A 723 29.64 15.99 -31.15
C ILE A 723 30.54 17.09 -30.61
N ASN A 724 31.54 16.70 -29.83
CA ASN A 724 32.45 17.62 -29.18
C ASN A 724 33.60 18.02 -30.13
N VAL A 725 33.65 19.30 -30.49
CA VAL A 725 34.68 19.91 -31.33
C VAL A 725 35.32 21.13 -30.65
N GLU A 726 35.22 21.23 -29.31
CA GLU A 726 35.70 22.38 -28.53
C GLU A 726 37.18 22.69 -28.79
N GLU A 727 38.05 21.68 -28.84
CA GLU A 727 39.47 21.88 -29.13
C GLU A 727 39.72 22.42 -30.54
N LYS A 728 38.98 21.92 -31.54
CA LYS A 728 39.10 22.35 -32.94
C LYS A 728 38.54 23.76 -33.15
N ALA A 729 37.43 24.08 -32.50
CA ALA A 729 36.83 25.41 -32.50
C ALA A 729 37.69 26.46 -31.77
N ARG A 730 38.47 26.04 -30.76
CA ARG A 730 39.44 26.90 -30.08
C ARG A 730 40.62 27.26 -30.99
N GLU A 731 41.09 26.32 -31.82
CA GLU A 731 42.17 26.56 -32.79
C GLU A 731 41.68 27.34 -34.01
N ASN A 732 40.47 27.03 -34.48
CA ASN A 732 39.83 27.71 -35.61
C ASN A 732 38.41 28.18 -35.21
N PRO A 733 38.23 29.49 -34.94
CA PRO A 733 36.93 30.10 -34.69
C PRO A 733 35.86 29.83 -35.76
N ASP A 734 36.26 29.54 -36.99
CA ASP A 734 35.38 29.25 -38.13
C ASP A 734 35.31 27.74 -38.44
N TYR A 735 35.64 26.88 -37.46
CA TYR A 735 35.60 25.43 -37.64
C TYR A 735 34.20 24.97 -38.05
N GLN A 736 34.15 24.09 -39.05
CA GLN A 736 32.91 23.50 -39.51
C GLN A 736 32.94 22.00 -39.25
N VAL A 737 31.96 21.49 -38.51
CA VAL A 737 31.83 20.05 -38.22
C VAL A 737 31.75 19.28 -39.53
N ALA A 738 32.72 18.40 -39.74
CA ALA A 738 32.88 17.62 -40.96
C ALA A 738 32.28 16.21 -40.80
N ILE A 739 32.22 15.44 -41.89
CA ILE A 739 31.70 14.06 -41.85
C ILE A 739 32.59 13.19 -40.96
N GLU A 740 33.89 13.46 -40.97
CA GLU A 740 34.91 12.76 -40.18
C GLU A 740 34.65 12.90 -38.68
N ASP A 741 34.15 14.05 -38.21
CA ASP A 741 33.78 14.26 -36.79
C ASP A 741 32.62 13.36 -36.37
N ILE A 742 31.62 13.23 -37.25
CA ILE A 742 30.45 12.37 -37.05
C ILE A 742 30.89 10.91 -37.02
N GLN A 743 31.74 10.50 -37.96
CA GLN A 743 32.26 9.13 -38.04
C GLN A 743 33.13 8.79 -36.82
N GLN A 744 33.99 9.69 -36.36
CA GLN A 744 34.78 9.51 -35.14
C GLN A 744 33.88 9.32 -33.90
N TRP A 745 32.79 10.09 -33.81
CA TRP A 745 31.82 9.90 -32.75
C TRP A 745 31.15 8.50 -32.84
N GLU A 746 30.75 8.07 -34.04
CA GLU A 746 30.15 6.76 -34.25
C GLU A 746 31.11 5.59 -34.03
N GLU A 747 32.39 5.75 -34.32
CA GLU A 747 33.43 4.77 -34.01
C GLU A 747 33.58 4.59 -32.49
N LYS A 748 33.43 5.67 -31.72
CA LYS A 748 33.55 5.67 -30.26
C LYS A 748 32.30 5.15 -29.54
N TYR A 749 31.11 5.51 -30.02
CA TYR A 749 29.84 5.32 -29.30
C TYR A 749 28.82 4.43 -30.04
N GLY A 750 29.13 4.02 -31.26
CA GLY A 750 28.22 3.30 -32.14
C GLY A 750 27.36 4.23 -33.00
N ARG A 751 26.57 3.63 -33.90
CA ARG A 751 25.72 4.35 -34.85
C ARG A 751 24.77 5.32 -34.13
N ILE A 752 24.65 6.55 -34.66
CA ILE A 752 23.68 7.54 -34.20
C ILE A 752 22.26 6.94 -34.22
N PRO A 753 21.54 6.92 -33.09
CA PRO A 753 20.20 6.36 -33.02
C PRO A 753 19.19 7.08 -33.92
N ASP A 754 18.17 6.35 -34.38
CA ASP A 754 17.04 6.99 -35.06
C ASP A 754 16.26 7.88 -34.07
N GLY A 755 15.80 9.02 -34.56
CA GLY A 755 15.16 10.07 -33.78
C GLY A 755 16.13 10.90 -32.93
N ALA A 756 17.45 10.77 -33.10
CA ALA A 756 18.43 11.48 -32.28
C ALA A 756 18.34 13.01 -32.39
N VAL A 757 18.75 13.67 -31.31
CA VAL A 757 19.04 15.09 -31.22
C VAL A 757 20.56 15.24 -31.24
N VAL A 758 21.09 15.66 -32.39
CA VAL A 758 22.54 15.77 -32.63
C VAL A 758 22.96 17.22 -32.43
N ILE A 759 23.82 17.49 -31.46
CA ILE A 759 24.24 18.86 -31.13
C ILE A 759 25.75 18.97 -31.23
N MET A 760 26.23 19.99 -31.96
CA MET A 760 27.63 20.40 -31.94
C MET A 760 27.92 21.09 -30.60
N ASN A 761 28.89 20.57 -29.86
CA ASN A 761 29.49 21.28 -28.72
C ASN A 761 30.84 21.84 -29.13
N SER A 762 30.91 23.15 -29.36
CA SER A 762 32.14 23.86 -29.68
C SER A 762 32.73 24.63 -28.49
N GLY A 763 32.06 24.59 -27.32
CA GLY A 763 32.38 25.40 -26.15
C GLY A 763 31.97 26.88 -26.28
N TRP A 764 31.28 27.26 -27.35
CA TRP A 764 30.93 28.66 -27.65
C TRP A 764 29.88 29.24 -26.71
N HIS A 765 29.01 28.40 -26.14
CA HIS A 765 28.04 28.82 -25.13
C HIS A 765 28.69 29.53 -23.94
N LYS A 766 29.96 29.21 -23.59
CA LYS A 766 30.71 29.85 -22.50
C LYS A 766 31.01 31.33 -22.76
N LYS A 767 30.91 31.80 -24.01
CA LYS A 767 31.13 33.20 -24.40
C LYS A 767 29.89 34.08 -24.22
N TYR A 768 28.71 33.49 -24.04
CA TYR A 768 27.48 34.22 -23.74
C TYR A 768 27.49 34.73 -22.28
N PRO A 769 26.95 35.93 -21.96
CA PRO A 769 26.26 36.90 -22.82
C PRO A 769 27.17 37.94 -23.48
N ASN A 770 28.49 37.75 -23.52
CA ASN A 770 29.40 38.75 -24.08
C ASN A 770 29.29 38.78 -25.62
N LYS A 771 28.50 39.73 -26.14
CA LYS A 771 28.25 39.91 -27.58
C LYS A 771 29.54 39.97 -28.42
N LYS A 772 30.60 40.62 -27.93
CA LYS A 772 31.88 40.71 -28.63
C LYS A 772 32.54 39.34 -28.78
N GLU A 773 32.50 38.52 -27.74
CA GLU A 773 33.11 37.19 -27.75
C GLU A 773 32.27 36.19 -28.54
N VAL A 774 30.93 36.29 -28.48
CA VAL A 774 30.00 35.42 -29.22
C VAL A 774 30.14 35.59 -30.74
N PHE A 775 30.19 36.82 -31.24
CA PHE A 775 30.35 37.08 -32.68
C PHE A 775 31.81 37.22 -33.11
N ASN A 776 32.74 37.29 -32.14
CA ASN A 776 34.17 37.49 -32.33
C ASN A 776 34.49 38.68 -33.26
N THR A 777 33.74 39.75 -33.14
CA THR A 777 33.89 41.00 -33.90
C THR A 777 33.43 42.20 -33.06
N LEU A 778 33.82 43.40 -33.48
CA LEU A 778 33.27 44.68 -33.01
C LEU A 778 32.28 45.29 -34.01
N ALA A 779 32.23 44.80 -35.24
CA ALA A 779 31.38 45.29 -36.32
C ALA A 779 30.07 44.50 -36.38
N PHE A 780 29.18 44.71 -35.41
CA PHE A 780 27.92 43.94 -35.30
C PHE A 780 26.91 44.20 -36.42
N ASP A 781 27.08 45.27 -37.19
CA ASP A 781 26.19 45.65 -38.30
C ASP A 781 26.58 45.00 -39.63
N ASP A 782 27.74 44.31 -39.69
CA ASP A 782 28.19 43.54 -40.84
C ASP A 782 28.31 42.06 -40.49
N PRO A 783 27.26 41.25 -40.78
CA PRO A 783 27.26 39.81 -40.55
C PRO A 783 28.42 39.08 -41.23
N GLY A 784 29.01 39.65 -42.30
CA GLY A 784 30.18 39.07 -42.96
C GLY A 784 31.44 39.07 -42.10
N THR A 785 31.44 39.79 -40.97
CA THR A 785 32.56 39.85 -40.01
C THR A 785 32.38 38.90 -38.83
N PHE A 786 31.31 38.10 -38.78
CA PHE A 786 31.07 37.19 -37.67
C PHE A 786 31.95 35.95 -37.77
N HIS A 787 32.61 35.57 -36.67
CA HIS A 787 33.42 34.36 -36.60
C HIS A 787 32.94 33.48 -35.45
N TYR A 788 32.34 32.34 -35.78
CA TYR A 788 31.93 31.30 -34.85
C TYR A 788 31.74 29.98 -35.62
N PRO A 789 31.90 28.82 -34.98
CA PRO A 789 31.84 27.53 -35.65
C PRO A 789 30.41 27.16 -36.01
N GLY A 790 30.27 26.18 -36.89
CA GLY A 790 28.97 25.66 -37.32
C GLY A 790 29.08 24.30 -37.98
N TRP A 791 28.03 23.86 -38.67
CA TRP A 791 28.04 22.63 -39.43
C TRP A 791 28.48 22.87 -40.87
N HIS A 792 29.34 21.98 -41.39
CA HIS A 792 29.62 21.96 -42.82
C HIS A 792 28.40 21.43 -43.60
N GLU A 793 28.10 22.01 -44.77
CA GLU A 793 26.97 21.59 -45.63
C GLU A 793 26.97 20.08 -45.91
N LYS A 794 28.10 19.54 -46.38
CA LYS A 794 28.25 18.09 -46.60
C LYS A 794 27.97 17.23 -45.37
N ALA A 795 28.23 17.73 -44.16
CA ALA A 795 27.97 16.98 -42.92
C ALA A 795 26.46 16.95 -42.61
N THR A 796 25.74 18.07 -42.79
CA THR A 796 24.28 18.10 -42.63
C THR A 796 23.57 17.31 -43.73
N GLU A 797 24.07 17.33 -44.98
CA GLU A 797 23.59 16.47 -46.06
C GLU A 797 23.79 14.99 -45.73
N TRP A 798 24.97 14.64 -45.22
CA TRP A 798 25.26 13.27 -44.82
C TRP A 798 24.36 12.81 -43.67
N LEU A 799 24.16 13.63 -42.64
CA LEU A 799 23.23 13.33 -41.55
C LEU A 799 21.82 13.11 -42.09
N ALA A 800 21.31 14.03 -42.92
CA ALA A 800 19.97 13.94 -43.48
C ALA A 800 19.77 12.72 -44.39
N ALA A 801 20.80 12.32 -45.16
CA ALA A 801 20.72 11.21 -46.09
C ALA A 801 20.94 9.84 -45.40
N ASN A 802 21.78 9.77 -44.37
CA ASN A 802 22.23 8.51 -43.78
C ASN A 802 21.67 8.24 -42.38
N ARG A 803 21.11 9.24 -41.69
CA ARG A 803 20.56 9.12 -40.33
C ARG A 803 19.17 9.75 -40.25
N ASN A 804 18.27 9.10 -39.51
CA ASN A 804 16.93 9.62 -39.29
C ASN A 804 16.92 10.50 -38.03
N VAL A 805 17.58 11.65 -38.06
CA VAL A 805 17.66 12.58 -36.91
C VAL A 805 16.42 13.46 -36.82
N ASN A 806 16.07 13.88 -35.61
CA ASN A 806 14.93 14.77 -35.37
C ASN A 806 15.34 16.24 -35.34
N ILE A 807 16.48 16.52 -34.69
CA ILE A 807 17.00 17.87 -34.46
C ILE A 807 18.51 17.85 -34.71
N VAL A 808 19.01 18.88 -35.38
CA VAL A 808 20.44 19.20 -35.45
C VAL A 808 20.66 20.56 -34.81
N GLY A 809 21.55 20.64 -33.82
CA GLY A 809 21.75 21.83 -33.02
C GLY A 809 23.21 22.28 -32.88
N VAL A 810 23.37 23.47 -32.31
CA VAL A 810 24.64 24.14 -32.05
C VAL A 810 24.58 24.95 -30.76
N ASP A 811 25.76 25.18 -30.15
CA ASP A 811 25.94 26.16 -29.08
C ASP A 811 26.31 27.57 -29.57
N THR A 812 26.26 27.79 -30.88
CA THR A 812 26.59 29.05 -31.56
C THR A 812 25.33 29.80 -32.02
N PRO A 813 25.48 31.06 -32.50
CA PRO A 813 24.37 31.85 -33.01
C PRO A 813 23.68 31.35 -34.27
N SER A 814 24.26 30.38 -34.96
CA SER A 814 23.71 29.85 -36.20
C SER A 814 24.19 28.41 -36.44
N THR A 815 23.35 27.55 -37.01
CA THR A 815 23.77 26.20 -37.44
C THR A 815 24.83 26.23 -38.54
N ASP A 816 24.92 27.33 -39.29
CA ASP A 816 26.01 27.63 -40.22
C ASP A 816 27.12 28.43 -39.52
N PHE A 817 28.35 28.37 -40.03
CA PHE A 817 29.46 29.16 -39.47
C PHE A 817 29.33 30.65 -39.80
N GLY A 818 29.95 31.52 -38.98
CA GLY A 818 29.60 32.95 -38.90
C GLY A 818 29.63 33.77 -40.18
N GLN A 819 30.53 33.49 -41.12
CA GLN A 819 30.67 34.29 -42.35
C GLN A 819 29.68 33.88 -43.46
N THR A 820 28.85 32.87 -43.20
CA THR A 820 27.93 32.31 -44.17
C THR A 820 26.86 33.31 -44.58
N LYS A 821 26.63 33.44 -45.89
CA LYS A 821 25.55 34.28 -46.47
C LYS A 821 24.38 33.49 -47.05
N SER A 822 24.60 32.23 -47.40
CA SER A 822 23.64 31.38 -48.10
C SER A 822 22.96 30.33 -47.22
N PHE A 823 23.39 30.19 -45.97
CA PHE A 823 22.88 29.27 -44.94
C PHE A 823 22.64 27.83 -45.44
N PRO A 824 23.63 27.17 -46.08
CA PRO A 824 23.43 25.87 -46.70
C PRO A 824 23.06 24.77 -45.71
N SER A 825 23.56 24.80 -44.47
CA SER A 825 23.17 23.83 -43.44
C SER A 825 21.71 24.02 -43.03
N HIS A 826 21.25 25.26 -42.81
CA HIS A 826 19.82 25.53 -42.59
C HIS A 826 18.94 25.01 -43.72
N VAL A 827 19.28 25.33 -44.96
CA VAL A 827 18.51 24.92 -46.14
C VAL A 827 18.44 23.41 -46.25
N THR A 828 19.56 22.71 -46.00
CA THR A 828 19.64 21.25 -46.06
C THR A 828 18.78 20.59 -44.98
N LEU A 829 18.86 21.06 -43.74
CA LEU A 829 18.05 20.55 -42.62
C LEU A 829 16.56 20.80 -42.87
N ALA A 830 16.21 22.04 -43.23
CA ALA A 830 14.83 22.46 -43.53
C ALA A 830 14.21 21.67 -44.68
N LYS A 831 14.96 21.47 -45.79
CA LYS A 831 14.53 20.68 -46.95
C LYS A 831 14.16 19.24 -46.56
N ASN A 832 14.86 18.67 -45.59
CA ASN A 832 14.67 17.30 -45.10
C ASN A 832 13.74 17.22 -43.88
N ASN A 833 13.07 18.32 -43.51
CA ASN A 833 12.13 18.40 -42.39
C ASN A 833 12.77 18.06 -41.03
N ILE A 834 14.04 18.43 -40.86
CA ILE A 834 14.81 18.35 -39.62
C ILE A 834 14.82 19.75 -39.00
N CYS A 835 14.59 19.83 -37.68
CA CYS A 835 14.57 21.12 -36.99
C CYS A 835 15.99 21.58 -36.64
N GLY A 836 16.24 22.89 -36.70
CA GLY A 836 17.45 23.52 -36.18
C GLY A 836 17.28 23.87 -34.70
N LEU A 837 18.37 23.84 -33.93
CA LEU A 837 18.36 24.27 -32.53
C LEU A 837 19.63 25.07 -32.22
N GLU A 838 19.48 26.35 -31.92
CA GLU A 838 20.61 27.27 -31.82
C GLU A 838 20.79 27.81 -30.40
N PHE A 839 21.97 28.37 -30.12
CA PHE A 839 22.32 28.92 -28.81
C PHE A 839 22.06 27.94 -27.64
N VAL A 840 22.32 26.65 -27.84
CA VAL A 840 22.17 25.66 -26.75
C VAL A 840 23.29 25.86 -25.74
N ALA A 841 22.93 26.08 -24.47
CA ALA A 841 23.89 26.29 -23.38
C ALA A 841 24.16 25.01 -22.56
N ASN A 842 25.18 25.08 -21.70
CA ASN A 842 25.58 24.04 -20.73
C ASN A 842 25.87 22.67 -21.35
N LEU A 843 26.42 22.65 -22.58
CA LEU A 843 26.78 21.39 -23.24
C LEU A 843 27.97 20.68 -22.60
N ASP A 844 28.75 21.38 -21.78
CA ASP A 844 29.83 20.83 -20.96
C ASP A 844 29.34 19.98 -19.77
N GLU A 845 28.08 20.15 -19.35
CA GLU A 845 27.44 19.34 -18.31
C GLU A 845 26.78 18.06 -18.86
N ILE A 846 26.74 17.88 -20.19
CA ILE A 846 26.03 16.79 -20.85
C ILE A 846 27.03 15.75 -21.40
N PRO A 847 26.92 14.46 -21.06
CA PRO A 847 27.80 13.44 -21.63
C PRO A 847 27.53 13.24 -23.14
N GLU A 848 28.58 12.87 -23.88
CA GLU A 848 28.55 12.75 -25.35
C GLU A 848 27.51 11.74 -25.88
N GLN A 849 27.12 10.76 -25.06
CA GLN A 849 26.08 9.77 -25.31
C GLN A 849 25.32 9.46 -24.01
N GLY A 850 24.12 8.88 -24.12
CA GLY A 850 23.40 8.30 -22.98
C GLY A 850 22.44 9.27 -22.31
N THR A 851 22.11 10.37 -22.98
CA THR A 851 21.10 11.34 -22.55
C THR A 851 19.87 11.29 -23.43
N MET A 852 18.74 11.78 -22.92
CA MET A 852 17.58 12.15 -23.74
C MET A 852 17.44 13.66 -23.72
N ILE A 853 17.36 14.27 -24.91
CA ILE A 853 17.26 15.72 -25.07
C ILE A 853 15.88 16.07 -25.61
N PHE A 854 15.27 17.11 -25.05
CA PHE A 854 13.97 17.64 -25.45
C PHE A 854 14.09 19.15 -25.72
N ALA A 855 13.54 19.61 -26.84
CA ALA A 855 13.42 21.00 -27.22
C ALA A 855 11.96 21.47 -27.02
N ALA A 856 11.68 22.06 -25.85
CA ALA A 856 10.37 22.62 -25.55
C ALA A 856 10.23 24.01 -26.20
N VAL A 857 9.88 24.00 -27.49
CA VAL A 857 9.59 25.21 -28.28
C VAL A 857 8.19 25.75 -27.98
N ILE A 858 8.06 27.08 -27.96
CA ILE A 858 6.74 27.73 -27.98
C ILE A 858 6.11 27.49 -29.36
N LYS A 859 5.01 26.73 -29.42
CA LYS A 859 4.28 26.45 -30.66
C LYS A 859 3.46 27.66 -31.12
N LEU A 860 4.15 28.64 -31.72
CA LEU A 860 3.52 29.82 -32.31
C LEU A 860 2.73 29.43 -33.56
N LYS A 861 1.46 29.84 -33.63
CA LYS A 861 0.61 29.63 -34.82
C LYS A 861 1.22 30.38 -35.99
N ASP A 862 1.45 29.65 -37.09
CA ASP A 862 2.14 30.13 -38.28
C ASP A 862 3.60 30.58 -38.06
N GLY A 863 4.20 30.31 -36.90
CA GLY A 863 5.58 30.66 -36.60
C GLY A 863 6.60 29.93 -37.47
N SER A 864 7.67 30.63 -37.87
CA SER A 864 8.83 30.06 -38.55
C SER A 864 9.82 29.40 -37.59
N GLY A 865 9.69 29.67 -36.30
CA GLY A 865 10.40 29.01 -35.22
C GLY A 865 9.80 29.43 -33.89
N GLY A 866 10.61 29.39 -32.83
CA GLY A 866 10.25 30.01 -31.57
C GLY A 866 11.30 29.81 -30.48
N PRO A 867 11.27 30.64 -29.43
CA PRO A 867 12.10 30.42 -28.25
C PRO A 867 11.88 29.01 -27.70
N ALA A 868 12.99 28.35 -27.37
CA ALA A 868 12.99 26.96 -26.95
C ALA A 868 13.71 26.81 -25.62
N ARG A 869 13.10 26.07 -24.70
CA ARG A 869 13.79 25.58 -23.51
C ARG A 869 14.28 24.16 -23.78
N VAL A 870 15.59 23.97 -23.67
CA VAL A 870 16.23 22.67 -23.89
C VAL A 870 16.45 21.98 -22.55
N PHE A 871 16.08 20.72 -22.45
CA PHE A 871 16.30 19.91 -21.25
C PHE A 871 16.96 18.58 -21.63
N ALA A 872 17.93 18.15 -20.84
CA ALA A 872 18.56 16.84 -20.97
C ALA A 872 18.29 16.01 -19.71
N VAL A 873 17.99 14.72 -19.89
CA VAL A 873 17.88 13.73 -18.81
C VAL A 873 19.12 12.85 -18.81
N ILE A 874 19.84 12.84 -17.69
CA ILE A 874 21.13 12.16 -17.49
C ILE A 874 20.95 11.03 -16.44
N GLY A 875 21.36 9.80 -16.72
CA GLY A 875 21.43 8.70 -15.72
C GLY A 875 20.24 7.72 -15.64
N ASP A 876 20.24 6.86 -14.59
CA ASP A 876 19.40 5.64 -14.37
C ASP A 876 17.88 5.82 -14.50
N ILE A 877 17.40 7.05 -14.56
CA ILE A 877 16.00 7.39 -14.85
C ILE A 877 15.58 6.83 -16.22
N LEU A 878 16.51 6.70 -17.18
CA LEU A 878 16.24 6.11 -18.50
C LEU A 878 15.78 4.66 -18.45
N THR A 879 16.25 3.87 -17.48
CA THR A 879 15.79 2.48 -17.26
C THR A 879 14.32 2.42 -16.82
N SER A 880 13.83 3.47 -16.16
CA SER A 880 12.42 3.61 -15.75
C SER A 880 11.53 4.28 -16.80
N ILE A 881 12.10 5.17 -17.63
CA ILE A 881 11.41 5.92 -18.68
C ILE A 881 11.21 5.07 -19.95
N ASN A 882 12.15 4.17 -20.27
CA ASN A 882 12.16 3.41 -21.53
C ASN A 882 10.98 2.43 -21.71
N ARG A 883 10.23 2.07 -20.66
CA ARG A 883 9.10 1.13 -20.78
C ARG A 883 7.71 1.76 -20.89
N ASN A 884 7.53 3.01 -20.50
CA ASN A 884 6.18 3.56 -20.30
C ASN A 884 5.82 4.78 -21.15
N ILE A 885 6.79 5.57 -21.63
CA ILE A 885 6.47 6.84 -22.31
C ILE A 885 6.44 6.66 -23.83
N TYR A 886 7.37 5.90 -24.41
CA TYR A 886 7.42 5.69 -25.86
C TYR A 886 6.31 4.76 -26.39
N SER A 887 5.81 3.82 -25.57
CA SER A 887 4.66 2.99 -25.95
C SER A 887 3.34 3.73 -25.76
N LYS A 888 3.17 4.50 -24.67
CA LYS A 888 1.93 5.27 -24.44
C LYS A 888 1.76 6.44 -25.39
N LEU A 889 2.82 7.18 -25.74
CA LEU A 889 2.73 8.24 -26.75
C LEU A 889 2.36 7.71 -28.14
N LYS A 890 2.54 6.41 -28.40
CA LYS A 890 2.18 5.77 -29.66
C LYS A 890 0.78 5.12 -29.65
N GLU A 891 0.19 4.94 -28.47
CA GLU A 891 -1.17 4.39 -28.29
C GLU A 891 -2.22 5.47 -28.00
N ASP A 892 -1.83 6.62 -27.44
CA ASP A 892 -2.70 7.77 -27.18
C ASP A 892 -2.73 8.80 -28.36
N LEU A 893 -2.11 8.46 -29.50
CA LEU A 893 -2.21 9.11 -30.82
C LEU A 893 -2.78 8.13 -31.83
#